data_AF-A0A8C7YRI7-F1
#
_entry.id   AF-A0A8C7YRI7-F1
#
_cell.length_a   1.000
_cell.length_b   1.000
_cell.length_c   1.000
_cell.angle_alpha   90.00
_cell.angle_beta   90.00
_cell.angle_gamma   90.00
#
_symmetry.space_group_name_H-M   'P 1'
#
loop_
_entity.id
_entity.type
_entity.pdbx_description
1 polymer ?
#
loop_
_entity_poly.entity_id
_entity_poly.type
_entity_poly.pdbx_seq_one_letter_code
_entity_poly.pdbx_strand_id
1 'polypeptide(L)'
;NRAVFLLTYEQLLQRRLGRYRHVTSLRPLQLVSRLSLDVTIADHAPITDLEVLPLQSSRTSSSSANSPSGSKTAGLEGPCSKTIKQQDNVWRITFSPNIVQQARISTSGILGDFVVRYDVQRELGIGDIQVLNGHFVHYFAPKDLPAVPKNVVFVIDTSASMLGAKMRQTKDALFTILKDLRPGDHFNFISFSNKIKVWQPNRLVPVTPLNIRDAKKFIYLLMPTGGTNIDGAIQMGSSVLREYLSGFDSGQNSVSLIIFLTDGRPTIGEVQSATILGNTRSAVQEKFCVFTIGIGNDVDYRLLERMALDNCGMMRRIPEEADASAMLKGFYDEIGTPLLSDIRINYTESTVGYVTQNLFTNYFNGSEIVIAGKLTNASAESLHVQVTASNNDKNIVLETDVPLQHRQLETERRLGFPLGSIAEHFAERVWGFLSVKEGLRARLRSTTTKEREDHIQRATNLSLTYHFLTPLTNMMVEKPVVLADGTMETASNAAPEADETPPAANDLPVLTPVLRLELSIIFLAGKDNRRPAKKPITISKTSADGDPHFVVEFPLSKLTVCFNINGEPGHVLSLVSDHKYSGVTANGKLIGAPAPPGSHKQQRTYFSTITIVADRPKRAYIEVTPRKVILDGRDRIVLPCHSTAAVDSGVLSVAVVGKANVTVTIGGNISFVILLHQYKNPAPYQRDHLGFYIGNSKGLSDNCHGLLGQFLHQEVGLAELPVQVGAEPSTVLKVKDRSVPVVHKSRKIYSGTQSVDCWFARNNAAKLIDGQYEDYLMSHMFDTGDWPQGTNRM
;
A
#
# COMPACT_ATOMS: atom_id res chain seq x y z
N ASN A 1 -11.44 -18.16 -52.31
CA ASN A 1 -11.95 -17.13 -51.39
C ASN A 1 -11.25 -17.24 -50.05
N ARG A 2 -10.50 -16.22 -49.64
CA ARG A 2 -9.83 -16.14 -48.34
C ARG A 2 -10.51 -15.03 -47.55
N ALA A 3 -11.12 -15.37 -46.41
CA ALA A 3 -11.63 -14.39 -45.45
C ALA A 3 -10.62 -14.25 -44.30
N VAL A 4 -10.42 -13.04 -43.80
CA VAL A 4 -9.57 -12.75 -42.63
C VAL A 4 -10.43 -11.99 -41.63
N PHE A 5 -10.46 -12.48 -40.39
CA PHE A 5 -11.17 -11.83 -39.28
C PHE A 5 -10.13 -11.30 -38.30
N LEU A 6 -10.25 -10.04 -37.92
CA LEU A 6 -9.39 -9.39 -36.94
C LEU A 6 -10.28 -8.78 -35.86
N LEU A 7 -10.01 -9.13 -34.60
CA LEU A 7 -10.68 -8.55 -33.44
C LEU A 7 -9.60 -8.01 -32.49
N THR A 8 -9.71 -6.74 -32.14
CA THR A 8 -8.88 -6.09 -31.13
C THR A 8 -9.75 -5.71 -29.95
N TYR A 9 -9.28 -6.04 -28.75
CA TYR A 9 -9.94 -5.63 -27.51
C TYR A 9 -8.89 -5.29 -26.46
N GLU A 10 -9.31 -4.50 -25.48
CA GLU A 10 -8.44 -4.03 -24.42
C GLU A 10 -9.06 -4.29 -23.06
N GLN A 11 -8.19 -4.51 -22.08
CA GLN A 11 -8.60 -4.70 -20.70
C GLN A 11 -7.53 -4.15 -19.77
N LEU A 12 -7.98 -3.53 -18.68
CA LEU A 12 -7.12 -3.26 -17.54
C LEU A 12 -7.09 -4.53 -16.67
N LEU A 13 -5.95 -5.22 -16.64
CA LEU A 13 -5.76 -6.39 -15.78
C LEU A 13 -5.89 -5.97 -14.31
N GLN A 14 -6.63 -6.77 -13.54
CA GLN A 14 -6.81 -6.54 -12.11
C GLN A 14 -5.93 -7.48 -11.31
N ARG A 15 -5.16 -6.91 -10.38
CA ARG A 15 -4.39 -7.68 -9.41
C ARG A 15 -5.31 -8.23 -8.32
N ARG A 16 -5.28 -9.54 -8.12
CA ARG A 16 -6.08 -10.23 -7.09
C ARG A 16 -5.23 -11.29 -6.42
N LEU A 17 -5.35 -11.41 -5.10
CA LEU A 17 -4.59 -12.40 -4.32
C LEU A 17 -3.07 -12.37 -4.62
N GLY A 18 -2.56 -11.16 -4.89
CA GLY A 18 -1.14 -10.94 -5.11
C GLY A 18 -0.64 -11.16 -6.54
N ARG A 19 -1.51 -11.50 -7.51
CA ARG A 19 -1.11 -11.78 -8.89
C ARG A 19 -2.07 -11.18 -9.91
N TYR A 20 -1.55 -10.84 -11.08
CA TYR A 20 -2.35 -10.66 -12.29
C TYR A 20 -2.64 -12.02 -12.91
N ARG A 21 -3.80 -12.14 -13.55
CA ARG A 21 -4.19 -13.35 -14.29
C ARG A 21 -4.69 -12.95 -15.67
N HIS A 22 -3.95 -13.31 -16.70
CA HIS A 22 -4.38 -13.21 -18.08
C HIS A 22 -4.91 -14.57 -18.56
N VAL A 23 -6.07 -14.58 -19.21
CA VAL A 23 -6.71 -15.79 -19.72
C VAL A 23 -7.04 -15.59 -21.20
N THR A 24 -6.54 -16.51 -22.03
CA THR A 24 -6.89 -16.59 -23.45
C THR A 24 -7.63 -17.90 -23.70
N SER A 25 -8.88 -17.79 -24.13
CA SER A 25 -9.72 -18.95 -24.48
C SER A 25 -9.32 -19.48 -25.87
N LEU A 26 -8.83 -20.71 -25.94
CA LEU A 26 -8.49 -21.40 -27.19
C LEU A 26 -9.55 -22.47 -27.51
N ARG A 27 -10.48 -22.12 -28.42
CA ARG A 27 -11.58 -23.02 -28.83
C ARG A 27 -11.88 -22.92 -30.34
N PRO A 28 -10.94 -23.25 -31.25
CA PRO A 28 -11.17 -23.22 -32.70
C PRO A 28 -12.22 -24.21 -33.22
N LEU A 29 -12.62 -25.23 -32.45
CA LEU A 29 -13.56 -26.30 -32.84
C LEU A 29 -13.14 -27.13 -34.06
N GLN A 30 -11.91 -26.95 -34.55
CA GLN A 30 -11.28 -27.72 -35.61
C GLN A 30 -9.75 -27.68 -35.46
N LEU A 31 -9.06 -28.59 -36.16
CA LEU A 31 -7.60 -28.54 -36.26
C LEU A 31 -7.17 -27.33 -37.12
N VAL A 32 -6.22 -26.55 -36.62
CA VAL A 32 -5.76 -25.32 -37.27
C VAL A 32 -4.35 -25.54 -37.81
N SER A 33 -4.16 -25.33 -39.11
CA SER A 33 -2.85 -25.55 -39.78
C SER A 33 -1.72 -24.69 -39.19
N ARG A 34 -2.03 -23.44 -38.82
CA ARG A 34 -1.11 -22.49 -38.19
C ARG A 34 -1.77 -21.84 -36.98
N LEU A 35 -1.75 -22.54 -35.84
CA LEU A 35 -2.15 -21.97 -34.56
C LEU A 35 -0.94 -21.34 -33.87
N SER A 36 -1.03 -20.05 -33.54
CA SER A 36 -0.05 -19.36 -32.70
C SER A 36 -0.77 -18.50 -31.68
N LEU A 37 -0.27 -18.51 -30.46
CA LEU A 37 -0.62 -17.58 -29.39
C LEU A 37 0.69 -16.97 -28.89
N ASP A 38 0.79 -15.66 -28.99
CA ASP A 38 1.95 -14.89 -28.53
C ASP A 38 1.50 -13.90 -27.46
N VAL A 39 1.99 -14.09 -26.24
CA VAL A 39 1.74 -13.20 -25.10
C VAL A 39 3.04 -12.47 -24.79
N THR A 40 3.03 -11.15 -24.91
CA THR A 40 4.17 -10.30 -24.52
C THR A 40 3.76 -9.49 -23.29
N ILE A 41 4.53 -9.59 -22.22
CA ILE A 41 4.33 -8.84 -20.98
C ILE A 41 5.52 -7.92 -20.82
N ALA A 42 5.28 -6.62 -20.67
CA ALA A 42 6.28 -5.64 -20.29
C ALA A 42 5.70 -4.75 -19.20
N ASP A 43 6.54 -4.42 -18.22
CA ASP A 43 6.14 -3.60 -17.07
C ASP A 43 7.29 -2.65 -16.70
N HIS A 44 6.93 -1.50 -16.11
CA HIS A 44 7.90 -0.55 -15.60
C HIS A 44 8.73 -1.20 -14.49
N ALA A 45 8.11 -1.96 -13.59
CA ALA A 45 8.78 -2.73 -12.55
C ALA A 45 9.21 -4.13 -13.05
N PRO A 46 10.30 -4.70 -12.51
CA PRO A 46 10.69 -6.08 -12.81
C PRO A 46 9.56 -7.08 -12.48
N ILE A 47 9.31 -8.02 -13.39
CA ILE A 47 8.30 -9.07 -13.20
C ILE A 47 8.82 -10.11 -12.19
N THR A 48 7.97 -10.44 -11.22
CA THR A 48 8.20 -11.44 -10.17
C THR A 48 7.15 -12.54 -10.30
N ASP A 49 7.51 -13.81 -10.13
CA ASP A 49 6.58 -14.95 -10.11
C ASP A 49 5.76 -15.19 -11.41
N LEU A 50 6.42 -15.19 -12.57
CA LEU A 50 5.77 -15.58 -13.83
C LEU A 50 5.49 -17.09 -13.87
N GLU A 51 4.23 -17.46 -14.11
CA GLU A 51 3.75 -18.83 -14.17
C GLU A 51 2.79 -19.00 -15.36
N VAL A 52 3.04 -19.99 -16.21
CA VAL A 52 2.14 -20.38 -17.31
C VAL A 52 1.50 -21.71 -16.95
N LEU A 53 0.19 -21.72 -16.71
CA LEU A 53 -0.51 -22.94 -16.28
C LEU A 53 -0.64 -23.95 -17.43
N PRO A 54 -0.84 -25.24 -17.11
CA PRO A 54 -1.34 -26.21 -18.08
C PRO A 54 -2.66 -25.73 -18.70
N LEU A 55 -2.93 -26.13 -19.94
CA LEU A 55 -4.20 -25.80 -20.61
C LEU A 55 -5.36 -26.33 -19.77
N GLN A 56 -6.22 -25.44 -19.30
CA GLN A 56 -7.35 -25.81 -18.47
C GLN A 56 -8.51 -26.20 -19.38
N SER A 57 -8.89 -27.48 -19.40
CA SER A 57 -10.11 -27.89 -20.09
C SER A 57 -11.33 -27.43 -19.29
N SER A 58 -12.44 -27.17 -19.97
CA SER A 58 -13.71 -26.78 -19.34
C SER A 58 -14.23 -27.80 -18.31
N ARG A 59 -13.66 -29.01 -18.24
CA ARG A 59 -14.00 -30.06 -17.25
C ARG A 59 -13.10 -30.07 -16.02
N THR A 60 -12.03 -29.27 -15.98
CA THR A 60 -11.09 -29.17 -14.86
C THR A 60 -10.97 -27.73 -14.36
N SER A 61 -12.09 -27.13 -14.00
CA SER A 61 -12.08 -26.04 -13.01
C SER A 61 -12.54 -26.63 -11.68
N SER A 62 -11.67 -26.55 -10.67
CA SER A 62 -11.82 -27.05 -9.29
C SER A 62 -11.48 -28.53 -9.02
N SER A 63 -10.19 -28.82 -8.83
CA SER A 63 -9.77 -29.83 -7.84
C SER A 63 -8.29 -29.68 -7.45
N SER A 64 -8.08 -29.63 -6.14
CA SER A 64 -6.84 -29.84 -5.37
C SER A 64 -5.67 -28.83 -5.51
N ALA A 65 -5.63 -27.87 -4.59
CA ALA A 65 -4.41 -27.59 -3.85
C ALA A 65 -4.63 -28.15 -2.43
N ASN A 66 -3.72 -29.03 -2.00
CA ASN A 66 -3.64 -29.75 -0.69
C ASN A 66 -4.10 -31.21 -0.68
N SER A 67 -3.18 -32.11 -1.03
CA SER A 67 -2.95 -33.39 -0.33
C SER A 67 -1.48 -33.78 -0.49
N PRO A 68 -0.77 -34.15 0.59
CA PRO A 68 0.55 -34.76 0.49
C PRO A 68 0.42 -36.29 0.39
N SER A 69 1.48 -36.91 -0.12
CA SER A 69 1.71 -38.36 -0.30
C SER A 69 1.28 -38.95 -1.64
N GLY A 70 2.20 -39.74 -2.18
CA GLY A 70 2.33 -40.00 -3.60
C GLY A 70 1.40 -41.07 -4.17
N SER A 71 0.98 -40.83 -5.40
CA SER A 71 0.63 -41.86 -6.36
C SER A 71 0.68 -41.25 -7.76
N LYS A 72 1.71 -41.68 -8.52
CA LYS A 72 1.91 -41.58 -9.97
C LYS A 72 1.00 -40.60 -10.73
N THR A 73 1.57 -39.45 -11.02
CA THR A 73 1.22 -38.56 -12.14
C THR A 73 1.17 -39.33 -13.46
N ALA A 74 -0.03 -39.71 -13.90
CA ALA A 74 -0.28 -40.02 -15.30
C ALA A 74 -0.32 -38.68 -16.05
N GLY A 75 0.74 -38.42 -16.81
CA GLY A 75 1.09 -37.11 -17.34
C GLY A 75 0.13 -36.56 -18.39
N LEU A 76 -0.19 -35.28 -18.21
CA LEU A 76 -0.38 -34.31 -19.30
C LEU A 76 0.79 -33.31 -19.30
N GLU A 77 1.99 -33.80 -18.95
CA GLU A 77 3.25 -33.15 -19.30
C GLU A 77 3.71 -33.67 -20.67
N GLY A 78 3.54 -32.84 -21.70
CA GLY A 78 4.16 -32.98 -23.03
C GLY A 78 3.20 -32.70 -24.20
N PRO A 79 3.67 -32.37 -25.42
CA PRO A 79 4.82 -31.58 -25.83
C PRO A 79 4.31 -30.44 -26.75
N CYS A 80 3.43 -29.56 -26.29
CA CYS A 80 3.10 -28.39 -27.11
C CYS A 80 4.29 -27.43 -27.05
N SER A 81 4.72 -26.92 -28.21
CA SER A 81 5.85 -25.98 -28.32
C SER A 81 5.53 -24.69 -27.54
N LYS A 82 5.91 -24.68 -26.27
CA LYS A 82 5.86 -23.52 -25.38
C LYS A 82 7.28 -23.00 -25.25
N THR A 83 7.49 -21.76 -25.64
CA THR A 83 8.79 -21.09 -25.50
C THR A 83 8.59 -19.83 -24.69
N ILE A 84 9.38 -19.69 -23.63
CA ILE A 84 9.42 -18.48 -22.81
C ILE A 84 10.80 -17.85 -23.04
N LYS A 85 10.79 -16.60 -23.49
CA LYS A 85 12.02 -15.80 -23.67
C LYS A 85 11.90 -14.54 -22.82
N GLN A 86 12.97 -14.24 -22.10
CA GLN A 86 13.10 -13.00 -21.34
C GLN A 86 14.16 -12.12 -22.02
N GLN A 87 13.85 -10.84 -22.17
CA GLN A 87 14.79 -9.79 -22.54
C GLN A 87 14.49 -8.58 -21.66
N ASP A 88 15.41 -8.24 -20.74
CA ASP A 88 15.22 -7.20 -19.73
C ASP A 88 13.91 -7.41 -18.90
N ASN A 89 13.02 -6.40 -18.90
CA ASN A 89 11.71 -6.44 -18.24
C ASN A 89 10.59 -7.01 -19.14
N VAL A 90 10.94 -7.59 -20.28
CA VAL A 90 9.99 -8.05 -21.29
C VAL A 90 10.00 -9.58 -21.35
N TRP A 91 8.83 -10.17 -21.23
CA TRP A 91 8.62 -11.61 -21.30
C TRP A 91 7.76 -11.94 -22.50
N ARG A 92 8.28 -12.77 -23.40
CA ARG A 92 7.54 -13.29 -24.56
C ARG A 92 7.27 -14.77 -24.37
N ILE A 93 5.99 -15.12 -24.38
CA ILE A 93 5.47 -16.47 -24.23
C ILE A 93 4.81 -16.84 -25.55
N THR A 94 5.36 -17.83 -26.24
CA THR A 94 4.84 -18.32 -27.51
C THR A 94 4.31 -19.73 -27.34
N PHE A 95 3.08 -19.96 -27.80
CA PHE A 95 2.43 -21.26 -27.86
C PHE A 95 1.98 -21.52 -29.30
N SER A 96 2.69 -22.42 -29.99
CA SER A 96 2.44 -22.69 -31.41
C SER A 96 2.44 -24.19 -31.69
N PRO A 97 1.37 -24.93 -31.32
CA PRO A 97 1.31 -26.36 -31.53
C PRO A 97 1.06 -26.70 -33.00
N ASN A 98 1.83 -27.64 -33.54
CA ASN A 98 1.57 -28.18 -34.88
C ASN A 98 0.31 -29.07 -34.90
N ILE A 99 -0.16 -29.43 -36.10
CA ILE A 99 -1.41 -30.19 -36.25
C ILE A 99 -1.39 -31.55 -35.54
N VAL A 100 -0.23 -32.21 -35.49
CA VAL A 100 -0.04 -33.50 -34.81
C VAL A 100 -0.15 -33.33 -33.29
N GLN A 101 0.43 -32.27 -32.74
CA GLN A 101 0.31 -31.92 -31.33
C GLN A 101 -1.14 -31.56 -30.96
N GLN A 102 -1.85 -30.84 -31.83
CA GLN A 102 -3.28 -30.54 -31.63
C GLN A 102 -4.12 -31.81 -31.63
N ALA A 103 -3.92 -32.72 -32.59
CA ALA A 103 -4.66 -33.97 -32.71
C ALA A 103 -4.46 -34.92 -31.52
N ARG A 104 -3.29 -34.86 -30.85
CA ARG A 104 -3.03 -35.59 -29.59
C ARG A 104 -3.85 -35.07 -28.41
N ILE A 105 -4.24 -33.80 -28.41
CA ILE A 105 -5.11 -33.22 -27.38
C ILE A 105 -6.56 -33.57 -27.69
N SER A 106 -6.98 -33.34 -28.93
CA SER A 106 -8.36 -33.56 -29.40
C SER A 106 -8.40 -33.60 -30.92
N THR A 107 -9.16 -34.56 -31.46
CA THR A 107 -9.42 -34.69 -32.90
C THR A 107 -10.26 -33.53 -33.46
N SER A 108 -10.96 -32.79 -32.60
CA SER A 108 -11.78 -31.62 -32.94
C SER A 108 -11.05 -30.29 -32.67
N GLY A 109 -9.72 -30.32 -32.48
CA GLY A 109 -8.94 -29.14 -32.14
C GLY A 109 -8.88 -28.86 -30.63
N ILE A 110 -7.97 -27.96 -30.24
CA ILE A 110 -7.71 -27.62 -28.83
C ILE A 110 -8.95 -26.97 -28.20
N LEU A 111 -9.30 -27.38 -26.99
CA LEU A 111 -10.39 -26.79 -26.20
C LEU A 111 -9.89 -26.52 -24.78
N GLY A 112 -9.55 -25.27 -24.48
CA GLY A 112 -9.15 -24.90 -23.13
C GLY A 112 -8.69 -23.46 -22.99
N ASP A 113 -8.43 -23.09 -21.74
CA ASP A 113 -7.94 -21.78 -21.38
C ASP A 113 -6.42 -21.80 -21.22
N PHE A 114 -5.75 -20.91 -21.94
CA PHE A 114 -4.34 -20.61 -21.74
C PHE A 114 -4.23 -19.50 -20.69
N VAL A 115 -3.61 -19.83 -19.55
CA VAL A 115 -3.59 -18.92 -18.39
C VAL A 115 -2.15 -18.55 -18.05
N VAL A 116 -1.89 -17.25 -18.00
CA VAL A 116 -0.62 -16.67 -17.55
C VAL A 116 -0.87 -15.91 -16.25
N ARG A 117 -0.04 -16.17 -15.25
CA ARG A 117 -0.05 -15.47 -13.96
C ARG A 117 1.31 -14.82 -13.75
N TYR A 118 1.32 -13.60 -13.21
CA TYR A 118 2.55 -12.91 -12.84
C TYR A 118 2.26 -11.87 -11.77
N ASP A 119 3.28 -11.38 -11.08
CA ASP A 119 3.23 -10.15 -10.30
C ASP A 119 4.43 -9.28 -10.70
N VAL A 120 4.54 -8.09 -10.11
CA VAL A 120 5.70 -7.23 -10.29
C VAL A 120 6.31 -6.85 -8.95
N GLN A 121 7.60 -6.55 -8.98
CA GLN A 121 8.33 -5.99 -7.85
C GLN A 121 7.66 -4.68 -7.42
N ARG A 122 7.26 -4.58 -6.15
CA ARG A 122 6.55 -3.41 -5.64
C ARG A 122 7.50 -2.43 -4.97
N GLU A 123 7.34 -1.15 -5.30
CA GLU A 123 8.07 -0.07 -4.64
C GLU A 123 7.51 0.19 -3.24
N LEU A 124 8.40 0.55 -2.32
CA LEU A 124 8.04 1.05 -1.00
C LEU A 124 7.77 2.55 -1.09
N GLY A 125 6.67 3.03 -0.52
CA GLY A 125 6.30 4.45 -0.54
C GLY A 125 5.00 4.68 -1.29
N ILE A 126 4.94 5.73 -2.11
CA ILE A 126 3.69 6.15 -2.76
C ILE A 126 3.18 5.17 -3.82
N GLY A 127 3.99 4.25 -4.32
CA GLY A 127 3.64 3.34 -5.41
C GLY A 127 4.40 3.67 -6.70
N ASP A 128 4.06 2.99 -7.79
CA ASP A 128 4.67 3.19 -9.10
C ASP A 128 3.88 4.21 -9.92
N ILE A 129 4.55 5.24 -10.44
CA ILE A 129 3.94 6.27 -11.29
C ILE A 129 4.62 6.26 -12.65
N GLN A 130 3.82 5.95 -13.67
CA GLN A 130 4.22 5.92 -15.07
C GLN A 130 3.66 7.15 -15.76
N VAL A 131 4.50 7.87 -16.51
CA VAL A 131 4.14 9.13 -17.17
C VAL A 131 4.41 8.99 -18.66
N LEU A 132 3.42 9.34 -19.49
CA LEU A 132 3.56 9.29 -20.94
C LEU A 132 2.58 10.27 -21.61
N ASN A 133 3.06 11.06 -22.56
CA ASN A 133 2.23 11.91 -23.43
C ASN A 133 1.17 12.75 -22.69
N GLY A 134 1.59 13.46 -21.64
CA GLY A 134 0.70 14.33 -20.86
C GLY A 134 -0.29 13.60 -19.95
N HIS A 135 -0.18 12.28 -19.81
CA HIS A 135 -0.98 11.45 -18.92
C HIS A 135 -0.08 10.71 -17.93
N PHE A 136 -0.66 10.30 -16.80
CA PHE A 136 0.02 9.42 -15.86
C PHE A 136 -0.91 8.30 -15.38
N VAL A 137 -0.32 7.17 -15.02
CA VAL A 137 -0.96 6.06 -14.32
C VAL A 137 -0.18 5.78 -13.04
N HIS A 138 -0.90 5.72 -11.93
CA HIS A 138 -0.36 5.50 -10.60
C HIS A 138 -0.89 4.18 -10.04
N TYR A 139 0.01 3.24 -9.81
CA TYR A 139 -0.23 1.92 -9.23
C TYR A 139 0.20 1.90 -7.76
N PHE A 140 -0.77 1.88 -6.86
CA PHE A 140 -0.54 1.82 -5.42
C PHE A 140 -0.93 0.45 -4.86
N ALA A 141 0.08 -0.31 -4.43
CA ALA A 141 -0.08 -1.65 -3.86
C ALA A 141 0.98 -1.92 -2.78
N PRO A 142 0.87 -1.28 -1.60
CA PRO A 142 1.84 -1.47 -0.53
C PRO A 142 1.84 -2.93 -0.05
N LYS A 143 3.04 -3.48 0.14
CA LYS A 143 3.29 -4.82 0.70
C LYS A 143 3.78 -4.71 2.15
N ASP A 144 3.76 -5.82 2.87
CA ASP A 144 4.34 -5.99 4.21
C ASP A 144 3.78 -5.03 5.28
N LEU A 145 2.54 -4.59 5.09
CA LEU A 145 1.80 -3.88 6.12
C LEU A 145 1.11 -4.87 7.06
N PRO A 146 1.02 -4.53 8.35
CA PRO A 146 0.29 -5.33 9.32
C PRO A 146 -1.19 -5.24 9.01
N ALA A 147 -1.87 -6.35 9.24
CA ALA A 147 -3.25 -6.47 8.81
C ALA A 147 -4.21 -5.88 9.83
N VAL A 148 -5.17 -5.09 9.36
CA VAL A 148 -6.13 -4.37 10.21
C VAL A 148 -7.20 -5.35 10.70
N PRO A 149 -7.56 -5.35 12.00
CA PRO A 149 -8.71 -6.09 12.50
C PRO A 149 -9.99 -5.71 11.76
N LYS A 150 -10.86 -6.69 11.52
CA LYS A 150 -12.13 -6.44 10.85
C LYS A 150 -13.33 -6.86 11.68
N ASN A 151 -14.42 -6.09 11.51
CA ASN A 151 -15.74 -6.37 12.06
C ASN A 151 -16.63 -6.83 10.90
N VAL A 152 -17.00 -8.11 10.85
CA VAL A 152 -17.72 -8.69 9.71
C VAL A 152 -19.08 -9.23 10.11
N VAL A 153 -20.13 -8.80 9.41
CA VAL A 153 -21.47 -9.39 9.53
C VAL A 153 -21.83 -10.12 8.24
N PHE A 154 -22.05 -11.43 8.34
CA PHE A 154 -22.50 -12.25 7.23
C PHE A 154 -24.03 -12.29 7.22
N VAL A 155 -24.64 -11.75 6.16
CA VAL A 155 -26.09 -11.70 5.96
C VAL A 155 -26.44 -12.72 4.87
N ILE A 156 -27.08 -13.81 5.26
CA ILE A 156 -27.22 -15.02 4.45
C ILE A 156 -28.69 -15.29 4.17
N ASP A 157 -29.02 -15.37 2.88
CA ASP A 157 -30.34 -15.78 2.43
C ASP A 157 -30.62 -17.25 2.79
N THR A 158 -31.77 -17.47 3.41
CA THR A 158 -32.30 -18.78 3.79
C THR A 158 -33.73 -18.97 3.26
N SER A 159 -34.08 -18.29 2.17
CA SER A 159 -35.32 -18.50 1.43
C SER A 159 -35.40 -19.93 0.85
N ALA A 160 -36.60 -20.36 0.48
CA ALA A 160 -36.82 -21.72 -0.03
C ALA A 160 -36.03 -22.02 -1.31
N SER A 161 -35.71 -21.02 -2.14
CA SER A 161 -34.91 -21.17 -3.36
C SER A 161 -33.49 -21.68 -3.09
N MET A 162 -32.94 -21.41 -1.91
CA MET A 162 -31.60 -21.84 -1.52
C MET A 162 -31.49 -23.36 -1.26
N LEU A 163 -32.60 -24.10 -1.32
CA LEU A 163 -32.61 -25.55 -1.07
C LEU A 163 -31.64 -26.32 -1.98
N GLY A 164 -31.07 -27.39 -1.44
CA GLY A 164 -30.18 -28.30 -2.17
C GLY A 164 -28.73 -27.84 -2.21
N ALA A 165 -28.14 -27.82 -3.41
CA ALA A 165 -26.70 -27.59 -3.59
C ALA A 165 -26.26 -26.19 -3.12
N LYS A 166 -27.06 -25.14 -3.39
CA LYS A 166 -26.77 -23.75 -3.03
C LYS A 166 -26.54 -23.58 -1.52
N MET A 167 -27.50 -23.99 -0.68
CA MET A 167 -27.34 -23.92 0.78
C MET A 167 -26.19 -24.80 1.29
N ARG A 168 -26.01 -26.01 0.73
CA ARG A 168 -24.88 -26.88 1.13
C ARG A 168 -23.53 -26.21 0.87
N GLN A 169 -23.31 -25.71 -0.35
CA GLN A 169 -22.07 -25.03 -0.74
C GLN A 169 -21.86 -23.73 0.08
N THR A 170 -22.92 -22.98 0.35
CA THR A 170 -22.85 -21.81 1.24
C THR A 170 -22.38 -22.18 2.64
N LYS A 171 -22.94 -23.24 3.25
CA LYS A 171 -22.49 -23.72 4.57
C LYS A 171 -21.02 -24.14 4.55
N ASP A 172 -20.60 -24.87 3.52
CA ASP A 172 -19.21 -25.33 3.37
C ASP A 172 -18.22 -24.16 3.24
N ALA A 173 -18.58 -23.12 2.47
CA ALA A 173 -17.81 -21.89 2.37
C ALA A 173 -17.70 -21.18 3.72
N LEU A 174 -18.82 -21.01 4.44
CA LEU A 174 -18.84 -20.33 5.74
C LEU A 174 -18.01 -21.09 6.79
N PHE A 175 -18.06 -22.43 6.79
CA PHE A 175 -17.20 -23.24 7.66
C PHE A 175 -15.72 -23.06 7.37
N THR A 176 -15.37 -22.83 6.10
CA THR A 176 -13.99 -22.55 5.67
C THR A 176 -13.59 -21.13 6.07
N ILE A 177 -14.44 -20.13 5.80
CA ILE A 177 -14.21 -18.73 6.16
C ILE A 177 -14.00 -18.56 7.67
N LEU A 178 -14.76 -19.28 8.51
CA LEU A 178 -14.60 -19.26 9.96
C LEU A 178 -13.20 -19.67 10.45
N LYS A 179 -12.50 -20.53 9.70
CA LYS A 179 -11.12 -20.94 10.05
C LYS A 179 -10.09 -19.86 9.76
N ASP A 180 -10.43 -18.93 8.87
CA ASP A 180 -9.53 -17.90 8.34
C ASP A 180 -9.77 -16.54 8.99
N LEU A 181 -10.77 -16.44 9.87
CA LEU A 181 -10.92 -15.30 10.76
C LEU A 181 -9.75 -15.27 11.76
N ARG A 182 -9.18 -14.08 11.97
CA ARG A 182 -8.02 -13.90 12.85
C ARG A 182 -8.49 -13.61 14.28
N PRO A 183 -7.69 -13.91 15.31
CA PRO A 183 -8.07 -13.69 16.71
C PRO A 183 -8.50 -12.24 17.05
N GLY A 184 -7.97 -11.24 16.33
CA GLY A 184 -8.36 -9.83 16.50
C GLY A 184 -9.66 -9.42 15.80
N ASP A 185 -10.21 -10.27 14.92
CA ASP A 185 -11.43 -9.98 14.19
C ASP A 185 -12.68 -10.21 15.08
N HIS A 186 -13.75 -9.50 14.75
CA HIS A 186 -15.07 -9.65 15.36
C HIS A 186 -16.09 -10.02 14.29
N PHE A 187 -17.04 -10.91 14.62
CA PHE A 187 -18.00 -11.38 13.63
C PHE A 187 -19.39 -11.65 14.18
N ASN A 188 -20.37 -11.70 13.29
CA ASN A 188 -21.73 -12.17 13.56
C ASN A 188 -22.39 -12.75 12.30
N PHE A 189 -23.45 -13.53 12.48
CA PHE A 189 -24.25 -14.11 11.41
C PHE A 189 -25.71 -13.66 11.52
N ILE A 190 -26.28 -13.35 10.37
CA ILE A 190 -27.69 -13.04 10.21
C ILE A 190 -28.22 -13.93 9.11
N SER A 191 -29.26 -14.70 9.41
CA SER A 191 -30.00 -15.44 8.38
C SER A 191 -31.33 -14.75 8.14
N PHE A 192 -31.73 -14.61 6.87
CA PHE A 192 -33.00 -13.97 6.53
C PHE A 192 -33.82 -14.80 5.56
N SER A 193 -35.14 -14.69 5.69
CA SER A 193 -36.15 -15.19 4.77
C SER A 193 -37.42 -14.36 4.94
N ASN A 194 -38.55 -14.97 5.32
CA ASN A 194 -39.70 -14.25 5.89
C ASN A 194 -39.38 -13.62 7.26
N LYS A 195 -38.49 -14.26 8.01
CA LYS A 195 -38.05 -13.84 9.34
C LYS A 195 -36.55 -13.63 9.32
N ILE A 196 -36.08 -12.65 10.08
CA ILE A 196 -34.65 -12.37 10.25
C ILE A 196 -34.25 -12.93 11.61
N LYS A 197 -33.18 -13.72 11.64
CA LYS A 197 -32.59 -14.29 12.85
C LYS A 197 -31.14 -13.85 12.94
N VAL A 198 -30.79 -13.23 14.07
CA VAL A 198 -29.41 -12.84 14.40
C VAL A 198 -28.85 -13.90 15.35
N TRP A 199 -27.65 -14.42 15.06
CA TRP A 199 -27.02 -15.43 15.91
C TRP A 199 -26.67 -14.90 17.31
N GLN A 200 -26.03 -13.73 17.37
CA GLN A 200 -25.69 -13.03 18.61
C GLN A 200 -26.34 -11.64 18.61
N PRO A 201 -27.54 -11.48 19.20
CA PRO A 201 -28.22 -10.19 19.24
C PRO A 201 -27.37 -9.10 19.91
N ASN A 202 -27.39 -7.89 19.34
CA ASN A 202 -26.81 -6.65 19.89
C ASN A 202 -25.30 -6.70 20.21
N ARG A 203 -24.55 -7.65 19.63
CA ARG A 203 -23.10 -7.72 19.80
C ARG A 203 -22.42 -8.34 18.59
N LEU A 204 -21.19 -7.92 18.33
CA LEU A 204 -20.24 -8.75 17.59
C LEU A 204 -19.39 -9.53 18.60
N VAL A 205 -19.02 -10.75 18.25
CA VAL A 205 -18.22 -11.59 19.14
C VAL A 205 -16.78 -11.73 18.62
N PRO A 206 -15.78 -11.78 19.50
CA PRO A 206 -14.40 -12.00 19.10
C PRO A 206 -14.20 -13.44 18.60
N VAL A 207 -13.16 -13.64 17.79
CA VAL A 207 -12.76 -14.96 17.29
C VAL A 207 -12.10 -15.77 18.41
N THR A 208 -12.91 -16.58 19.08
CA THR A 208 -12.47 -17.55 20.10
C THR A 208 -12.88 -18.96 19.73
N PRO A 209 -12.17 -20.01 20.20
CA PRO A 209 -12.55 -21.40 19.91
C PRO A 209 -14.01 -21.73 20.28
N LEU A 210 -14.52 -21.15 21.38
CA LEU A 210 -15.90 -21.32 21.83
C LEU A 210 -16.89 -20.64 20.86
N ASN A 211 -16.65 -19.38 20.50
CA ASN A 211 -17.51 -18.64 19.56
C ASN A 211 -17.51 -19.28 18.17
N ILE A 212 -16.36 -19.76 17.69
CA ILE A 212 -16.27 -20.47 16.41
C ILE A 212 -17.07 -21.78 16.45
N ARG A 213 -16.99 -22.55 17.53
CA ARG A 213 -17.79 -23.78 17.70
C ARG A 213 -19.29 -23.47 17.66
N ASP A 214 -19.72 -22.45 18.39
CA ASP A 214 -21.14 -22.12 18.50
C ASP A 214 -21.68 -21.45 17.22
N ALA A 215 -20.85 -20.70 16.48
CA ALA A 215 -21.15 -20.22 15.14
C ALA A 215 -21.34 -21.37 14.14
N LYS A 216 -20.49 -22.41 14.19
CA LYS A 216 -20.65 -23.60 13.35
C LYS A 216 -21.99 -24.30 13.60
N LYS A 217 -22.44 -24.37 14.85
CA LYS A 217 -23.78 -24.91 15.18
C LYS A 217 -24.89 -24.08 14.55
N PHE A 218 -24.80 -22.75 14.61
CA PHE A 218 -25.77 -21.86 13.97
C PHE A 218 -25.83 -22.07 12.45
N ILE A 219 -24.66 -22.10 11.78
CA ILE A 219 -24.58 -22.34 10.33
C ILE A 219 -25.16 -23.71 9.96
N TYR A 220 -24.85 -24.76 10.74
CA TYR A 220 -25.37 -26.10 10.52
C TYR A 220 -26.92 -26.13 10.53
N LEU A 221 -27.53 -25.37 11.45
CA LEU A 221 -28.98 -25.28 11.64
C LEU A 221 -29.71 -24.36 10.64
N LEU A 222 -29.02 -23.72 9.71
CA LEU A 222 -29.69 -22.92 8.67
C LEU A 222 -30.56 -23.81 7.78
N MET A 223 -31.85 -23.49 7.69
CA MET A 223 -32.83 -24.26 6.92
C MET A 223 -33.51 -23.35 5.89
N PRO A 224 -33.40 -23.65 4.58
CA PRO A 224 -34.08 -22.93 3.51
C PRO A 224 -35.60 -22.99 3.67
N THR A 225 -36.26 -21.86 3.92
CA THR A 225 -37.72 -21.75 4.09
C THR A 225 -38.22 -20.33 3.75
N GLY A 226 -39.47 -20.20 3.30
CA GLY A 226 -40.09 -18.88 3.09
C GLY A 226 -39.58 -18.09 1.88
N GLY A 227 -39.90 -16.80 1.85
CA GLY A 227 -39.46 -15.83 0.83
C GLY A 227 -38.24 -15.01 1.27
N THR A 228 -38.04 -13.84 0.67
CA THR A 228 -36.77 -13.10 0.72
C THR A 228 -36.99 -11.65 1.15
N ASN A 229 -36.61 -11.29 2.38
CA ASN A 229 -36.67 -9.93 2.92
C ASN A 229 -35.28 -9.25 2.94
N ILE A 230 -34.88 -8.70 1.79
CA ILE A 230 -33.56 -8.06 1.59
C ILE A 230 -33.43 -6.78 2.45
N ASP A 231 -34.43 -5.90 2.41
CA ASP A 231 -34.40 -4.62 3.11
C ASP A 231 -34.26 -4.81 4.63
N GLY A 232 -35.12 -5.63 5.23
CA GLY A 232 -35.04 -5.88 6.67
C GLY A 232 -33.71 -6.50 7.07
N ALA A 233 -33.15 -7.39 6.24
CA ALA A 233 -31.89 -8.06 6.52
C ALA A 233 -30.70 -7.08 6.51
N ILE A 234 -30.64 -6.16 5.52
CA ILE A 234 -29.57 -5.17 5.45
C ILE A 234 -29.71 -4.11 6.55
N GLN A 235 -30.94 -3.71 6.90
CA GLN A 235 -31.20 -2.82 8.05
C GLN A 235 -30.71 -3.45 9.35
N MET A 236 -31.03 -4.73 9.58
CA MET A 236 -30.60 -5.45 10.80
C MET A 236 -29.08 -5.59 10.86
N GLY A 237 -28.43 -5.99 9.75
CA GLY A 237 -26.96 -6.07 9.69
C GLY A 237 -26.28 -4.73 9.94
N SER A 238 -26.87 -3.66 9.40
CA SER A 238 -26.39 -2.29 9.61
C SER A 238 -26.56 -1.83 11.05
N SER A 239 -27.68 -2.19 11.72
CA SER A 239 -27.91 -1.87 13.13
C SER A 239 -26.86 -2.52 14.03
N VAL A 240 -26.63 -3.82 13.84
CA VAL A 240 -25.66 -4.60 14.64
C VAL A 240 -24.25 -4.00 14.54
N LEU A 241 -23.81 -3.64 13.33
CA LEU A 241 -22.50 -2.97 13.16
C LEU A 241 -22.48 -1.57 13.78
N ARG A 242 -23.53 -0.77 13.60
CA ARG A 242 -23.56 0.60 14.09
C ARG A 242 -23.57 0.68 15.61
N GLU A 243 -24.33 -0.19 16.27
CA GLU A 243 -24.35 -0.30 17.73
C GLU A 243 -22.96 -0.65 18.27
N TYR A 244 -22.27 -1.61 17.65
CA TYR A 244 -20.89 -1.95 18.00
C TYR A 244 -19.93 -0.77 17.80
N LEU A 245 -20.01 -0.08 16.66
CA LEU A 245 -19.17 1.07 16.35
C LEU A 245 -19.43 2.29 17.27
N SER A 246 -20.60 2.35 17.90
CA SER A 246 -20.97 3.44 18.83
C SER A 246 -20.62 3.13 20.29
N GLY A 247 -20.15 1.91 20.59
CA GLY A 247 -19.76 1.49 21.94
C GLY A 247 -18.39 2.00 22.39
N PHE A 248 -18.13 1.90 23.70
CA PHE A 248 -16.85 2.33 24.33
C PHE A 248 -15.62 1.52 23.87
N ASP A 249 -15.82 0.31 23.31
CA ASP A 249 -14.75 -0.54 22.75
C ASP A 249 -14.27 -0.11 21.33
N SER A 250 -14.79 1.01 20.80
CA SER A 250 -14.45 1.58 19.49
C SER A 250 -13.01 2.11 19.34
N GLY A 251 -12.17 1.96 20.35
CA GLY A 251 -10.80 2.50 20.40
C GLY A 251 -9.79 1.86 19.44
N GLN A 252 -10.17 0.87 18.63
CA GLN A 252 -9.30 0.28 17.61
C GLN A 252 -9.85 0.58 16.21
N ASN A 253 -9.08 1.34 15.43
CA ASN A 253 -9.34 1.57 14.01
C ASN A 253 -9.43 0.19 13.33
N SER A 254 -10.65 -0.18 12.92
CA SER A 254 -10.98 -1.51 12.41
C SER A 254 -11.83 -1.35 11.16
N VAL A 255 -11.67 -2.26 10.20
CA VAL A 255 -12.45 -2.23 8.97
C VAL A 255 -13.76 -2.97 9.21
N SER A 256 -14.87 -2.27 9.02
CA SER A 256 -16.21 -2.85 9.20
C SER A 256 -16.84 -3.15 7.84
N LEU A 257 -17.41 -4.34 7.69
CA LEU A 257 -18.01 -4.79 6.43
C LEU A 257 -19.18 -5.76 6.61
N ILE A 258 -20.15 -5.66 5.70
CA ILE A 258 -21.25 -6.62 5.52
C ILE A 258 -20.97 -7.47 4.29
N ILE A 259 -21.10 -8.79 4.42
CA ILE A 259 -21.13 -9.70 3.28
C ILE A 259 -22.57 -10.21 3.13
N PHE A 260 -23.25 -9.74 2.10
CA PHE A 260 -24.64 -10.03 1.80
C PHE A 260 -24.75 -11.07 0.69
N LEU A 261 -25.40 -12.20 0.95
CA LEU A 261 -25.55 -13.33 0.02
C LEU A 261 -27.03 -13.59 -0.26
N THR A 262 -27.42 -13.67 -1.53
CA THR A 262 -28.78 -14.07 -1.95
C THR A 262 -28.78 -14.81 -3.29
N ASP A 263 -29.79 -15.63 -3.52
CA ASP A 263 -30.06 -16.29 -4.81
C ASP A 263 -31.34 -15.80 -5.49
N GLY A 264 -31.99 -14.77 -4.94
CA GLY A 264 -33.30 -14.33 -5.39
C GLY A 264 -33.53 -12.82 -5.36
N ARG A 265 -34.75 -12.43 -5.74
CA ARG A 265 -35.27 -11.06 -5.67
C ARG A 265 -35.96 -10.82 -4.32
N PRO A 266 -36.12 -9.57 -3.87
CA PRO A 266 -36.92 -9.30 -2.69
C PRO A 266 -38.39 -9.68 -2.95
N THR A 267 -39.01 -10.42 -2.01
CA THR A 267 -40.42 -10.85 -2.10
C THR A 267 -41.23 -10.54 -0.84
N ILE A 268 -40.56 -10.19 0.27
CA ILE A 268 -41.17 -9.91 1.57
C ILE A 268 -40.63 -8.59 2.10
N GLY A 269 -41.48 -7.79 2.74
CA GLY A 269 -41.11 -6.45 3.21
C GLY A 269 -41.08 -5.46 2.06
N GLU A 270 -40.07 -4.58 2.05
CA GLU A 270 -39.85 -3.66 0.94
C GLU A 270 -39.26 -4.42 -0.27
N VAL A 271 -39.90 -4.27 -1.42
CA VAL A 271 -39.56 -4.95 -2.68
C VAL A 271 -39.07 -3.99 -3.76
N GLN A 272 -39.32 -2.69 -3.59
CA GLN A 272 -38.96 -1.67 -4.56
C GLN A 272 -37.47 -1.35 -4.46
N SER A 273 -36.69 -1.73 -5.49
CA SER A 273 -35.23 -1.59 -5.50
C SER A 273 -34.73 -0.17 -5.16
N ALA A 274 -35.43 0.88 -5.60
CA ALA A 274 -35.07 2.26 -5.29
C ALA A 274 -35.16 2.59 -3.78
N THR A 275 -36.22 2.12 -3.12
CA THR A 275 -36.42 2.32 -1.67
C THR A 275 -35.39 1.53 -0.88
N ILE A 276 -35.13 0.27 -1.25
CA ILE A 276 -34.11 -0.57 -0.61
C ILE A 276 -32.73 0.10 -0.65
N LEU A 277 -32.35 0.67 -1.80
CA LEU A 277 -31.08 1.38 -1.95
C LEU A 277 -31.01 2.64 -1.05
N GLY A 278 -32.10 3.43 -1.00
CA GLY A 278 -32.20 4.61 -0.13
C GLY A 278 -32.13 4.26 1.36
N ASN A 279 -32.86 3.23 1.77
CA ASN A 279 -32.84 2.68 3.12
C ASN A 279 -31.45 2.18 3.50
N THR A 280 -30.80 1.44 2.60
CA THR A 280 -29.45 0.90 2.82
C THR A 280 -28.45 2.03 3.02
N ARG A 281 -28.46 3.04 2.14
CA ARG A 281 -27.57 4.21 2.25
C ARG A 281 -27.75 4.93 3.59
N SER A 282 -29.00 5.15 3.99
CA SER A 282 -29.34 5.77 5.28
C SER A 282 -28.91 4.92 6.48
N ALA A 283 -28.85 3.60 6.32
CA ALA A 283 -28.45 2.68 7.38
C ALA A 283 -26.92 2.52 7.51
N VAL A 284 -26.20 2.61 6.40
CA VAL A 284 -24.74 2.46 6.38
C VAL A 284 -24.04 3.76 6.78
N GLN A 285 -24.54 4.91 6.32
CA GLN A 285 -23.99 6.25 6.62
C GLN A 285 -22.48 6.37 6.38
N GLU A 286 -21.98 5.70 5.32
CA GLU A 286 -20.55 5.67 4.95
C GLU A 286 -19.61 5.10 6.04
N LYS A 287 -20.15 4.44 7.08
CA LYS A 287 -19.34 3.91 8.20
C LYS A 287 -18.70 2.54 7.94
N PHE A 288 -19.22 1.78 6.99
CA PHE A 288 -18.75 0.43 6.64
C PHE A 288 -19.10 0.09 5.19
N CYS A 289 -18.46 -0.93 4.62
CA CYS A 289 -18.74 -1.34 3.25
C CYS A 289 -19.72 -2.51 3.16
N VAL A 290 -20.55 -2.53 2.12
CA VAL A 290 -21.47 -3.63 1.82
C VAL A 290 -20.99 -4.36 0.56
N PHE A 291 -20.62 -5.62 0.73
CA PHE A 291 -20.27 -6.52 -0.36
C PHE A 291 -21.45 -7.44 -0.65
N THR A 292 -21.84 -7.55 -1.91
CA THR A 292 -23.00 -8.37 -2.32
C THR A 292 -22.55 -9.55 -3.16
N ILE A 293 -23.21 -10.69 -2.97
CA ILE A 293 -22.95 -11.92 -3.70
C ILE A 293 -24.28 -12.48 -4.19
N GLY A 294 -24.43 -12.60 -5.50
CA GLY A 294 -25.59 -13.19 -6.15
C GLY A 294 -25.29 -14.59 -6.66
N ILE A 295 -26.10 -15.58 -6.27
CA ILE A 295 -26.00 -16.97 -6.75
C ILE A 295 -27.11 -17.25 -7.78
N GLY A 296 -26.75 -17.78 -8.95
CA GLY A 296 -27.71 -18.23 -9.96
C GLY A 296 -28.30 -17.11 -10.81
N ASN A 297 -29.40 -17.35 -11.50
CA ASN A 297 -29.94 -16.41 -12.49
C ASN A 297 -31.17 -15.63 -12.01
N ASP A 298 -31.76 -16.01 -10.88
CA ASP A 298 -33.00 -15.41 -10.35
C ASP A 298 -32.76 -14.19 -9.46
N VAL A 299 -31.54 -13.65 -9.45
CA VAL A 299 -31.12 -12.50 -8.64
C VAL A 299 -31.37 -11.17 -9.37
N ASP A 300 -31.79 -10.13 -8.65
CA ASP A 300 -31.73 -8.75 -9.16
C ASP A 300 -30.28 -8.21 -9.06
N TYR A 301 -29.47 -8.52 -10.06
CA TYR A 301 -28.07 -8.09 -10.13
C TYR A 301 -27.92 -6.58 -10.15
N ARG A 302 -28.89 -5.83 -10.69
CA ARG A 302 -28.83 -4.36 -10.74
C ARG A 302 -29.02 -3.77 -9.35
N LEU A 303 -29.94 -4.33 -8.55
CA LEU A 303 -30.09 -3.97 -7.14
C LEU A 303 -28.81 -4.25 -6.36
N LEU A 304 -28.27 -5.47 -6.45
CA LEU A 304 -27.08 -5.86 -5.68
C LEU A 304 -25.82 -5.07 -6.07
N GLU A 305 -25.63 -4.80 -7.36
CA GLU A 305 -24.51 -4.00 -7.84
C GLU A 305 -24.59 -2.56 -7.35
N ARG A 306 -25.76 -1.91 -7.44
CA ARG A 306 -25.96 -0.55 -6.92
C ARG A 306 -25.80 -0.51 -5.40
N MET A 307 -26.32 -1.51 -4.68
CA MET A 307 -26.20 -1.60 -3.23
C MET A 307 -24.74 -1.66 -2.78
N ALA A 308 -23.91 -2.45 -3.47
CA ALA A 308 -22.49 -2.52 -3.15
C ALA A 308 -21.73 -1.24 -3.54
N LEU A 309 -21.97 -0.71 -4.75
CA LEU A 309 -21.30 0.49 -5.25
C LEU A 309 -21.61 1.74 -4.43
N ASP A 310 -22.84 1.89 -3.94
CA ASP A 310 -23.25 3.01 -3.09
C ASP A 310 -22.58 2.98 -1.71
N ASN A 311 -22.11 1.81 -1.28
CA ASN A 311 -21.59 1.56 0.06
C ASN A 311 -20.18 0.96 -0.01
N CYS A 312 -19.29 1.56 -0.82
CA CYS A 312 -17.85 1.26 -0.96
C CYS A 312 -17.43 -0.20 -1.21
N GLY A 313 -18.37 -1.09 -1.52
CA GLY A 313 -18.11 -2.50 -1.79
C GLY A 313 -18.17 -2.84 -3.27
N MET A 314 -18.16 -4.15 -3.55
CA MET A 314 -18.32 -4.70 -4.89
C MET A 314 -19.28 -5.89 -4.89
N MET A 315 -19.87 -6.17 -6.05
CA MET A 315 -20.74 -7.30 -6.27
C MET A 315 -19.98 -8.48 -6.91
N ARG A 316 -20.27 -9.70 -6.46
CA ARG A 316 -19.80 -10.94 -7.09
C ARG A 316 -20.99 -11.76 -7.60
N ARG A 317 -20.92 -12.14 -8.88
CA ARG A 317 -21.82 -13.13 -9.48
C ARG A 317 -21.23 -14.54 -9.37
N ILE A 318 -22.05 -15.49 -8.92
CA ILE A 318 -21.74 -16.91 -8.88
C ILE A 318 -22.74 -17.62 -9.81
N PRO A 319 -22.29 -18.15 -10.96
CA PRO A 319 -23.14 -18.97 -11.83
C PRO A 319 -23.62 -20.23 -11.10
N GLU A 320 -24.78 -20.75 -11.47
CA GLU A 320 -25.42 -21.88 -10.77
C GLU A 320 -24.66 -23.20 -10.97
N GLU A 321 -24.05 -23.37 -12.14
CA GLU A 321 -23.22 -24.49 -12.53
C GLU A 321 -21.80 -24.45 -11.92
N ALA A 322 -21.41 -23.34 -11.30
CA ALA A 322 -20.10 -23.17 -10.72
C ALA A 322 -20.01 -23.75 -9.29
N ASP A 323 -18.80 -24.01 -8.82
CA ASP A 323 -18.58 -24.33 -7.40
C ASP A 323 -18.73 -23.06 -6.56
N ALA A 324 -19.95 -22.82 -6.06
CA ALA A 324 -20.25 -21.67 -5.22
C ALA A 324 -19.38 -21.65 -3.96
N SER A 325 -18.98 -22.81 -3.42
CA SER A 325 -18.15 -22.87 -2.22
C SER A 325 -16.76 -22.27 -2.49
N ALA A 326 -16.12 -22.72 -3.57
CA ALA A 326 -14.83 -22.18 -4.00
C ALA A 326 -14.89 -20.70 -4.40
N MET A 327 -15.96 -20.26 -5.08
CA MET A 327 -16.13 -18.87 -5.48
C MET A 327 -16.37 -17.93 -4.29
N LEU A 328 -17.20 -18.35 -3.31
CA LEU A 328 -17.41 -17.61 -2.07
C LEU A 328 -16.12 -17.49 -1.26
N LYS A 329 -15.39 -18.59 -1.16
CA LYS A 329 -14.10 -18.62 -0.48
C LYS A 329 -13.09 -17.69 -1.16
N GLY A 330 -12.93 -17.81 -2.48
CA GLY A 330 -12.03 -16.96 -3.25
C GLY A 330 -12.40 -15.48 -3.16
N PHE A 331 -13.70 -15.15 -3.13
CA PHE A 331 -14.16 -13.79 -2.88
C PHE A 331 -13.77 -13.29 -1.49
N TYR A 332 -13.99 -14.10 -0.45
CA TYR A 332 -13.57 -13.75 0.90
C TYR A 332 -12.04 -13.58 1.00
N ASP A 333 -11.26 -14.39 0.29
CA ASP A 333 -9.80 -14.27 0.29
C ASP A 333 -9.34 -12.91 -0.32
N GLU A 334 -10.10 -12.37 -1.27
CA GLU A 334 -9.82 -11.04 -1.86
C GLU A 334 -10.04 -9.89 -0.85
N ILE A 335 -10.98 -10.03 0.09
CA ILE A 335 -11.40 -8.96 1.02
C ILE A 335 -11.10 -9.26 2.50
N GLY A 336 -10.59 -10.45 2.82
CA GLY A 336 -10.48 -10.95 4.18
C GLY A 336 -9.31 -10.35 4.97
N THR A 337 -8.36 -9.73 4.29
CA THR A 337 -7.14 -9.16 4.89
C THR A 337 -7.00 -7.68 4.53
N PRO A 338 -7.76 -6.77 5.17
CA PRO A 338 -7.57 -5.34 4.99
C PRO A 338 -6.21 -4.90 5.56
N LEU A 339 -5.51 -4.02 4.86
CA LEU A 339 -4.22 -3.47 5.25
C LEU A 339 -4.27 -1.96 5.50
N LEU A 340 -5.11 -1.22 4.77
CA LEU A 340 -5.30 0.21 4.98
C LEU A 340 -6.79 0.57 4.92
N SER A 341 -7.16 1.63 5.63
CA SER A 341 -8.44 2.31 5.51
C SER A 341 -8.25 3.81 5.26
N ASP A 342 -9.29 4.47 4.78
CA ASP A 342 -9.31 5.93 4.54
C ASP A 342 -8.13 6.43 3.68
N ILE A 343 -7.92 5.76 2.53
CA ILE A 343 -6.81 6.07 1.62
C ILE A 343 -7.20 7.26 0.75
N ARG A 344 -6.47 8.37 0.87
CA ARG A 344 -6.56 9.53 -0.02
C ARG A 344 -5.26 9.71 -0.77
N ILE A 345 -5.35 9.89 -2.08
CA ILE A 345 -4.21 10.14 -2.95
C ILE A 345 -4.41 11.50 -3.61
N ASN A 346 -3.64 12.48 -3.16
CA ASN A 346 -3.72 13.86 -3.62
C ASN A 346 -2.58 14.17 -4.59
N TYR A 347 -2.91 14.93 -5.62
CA TYR A 347 -1.98 15.44 -6.62
C TYR A 347 -2.10 16.96 -6.64
N THR A 348 -1.03 17.68 -6.99
CA THR A 348 -1.10 19.15 -7.06
C THR A 348 -2.03 19.62 -8.18
N GLU A 349 -3.05 20.39 -7.80
CA GLU A 349 -4.08 20.93 -8.70
C GLU A 349 -3.50 21.83 -9.82
N SER A 350 -2.36 22.49 -9.59
CA SER A 350 -1.71 23.30 -10.64
C SER A 350 -1.16 22.47 -11.80
N THR A 351 -0.90 21.18 -11.58
CA THR A 351 -0.21 20.30 -12.53
C THR A 351 -1.16 19.28 -13.17
N VAL A 352 -2.27 18.95 -12.50
CA VAL A 352 -3.24 17.92 -12.92
C VAL A 352 -4.60 18.55 -13.16
N GLY A 353 -5.15 18.42 -14.37
CA GLY A 353 -6.48 18.95 -14.69
C GLY A 353 -7.61 17.99 -14.39
N TYR A 354 -7.35 16.69 -14.53
CA TYR A 354 -8.34 15.65 -14.25
C TYR A 354 -7.65 14.42 -13.69
N VAL A 355 -8.25 13.83 -12.65
CA VAL A 355 -7.81 12.59 -12.04
C VAL A 355 -9.04 11.71 -11.81
N THR A 356 -8.90 10.41 -12.04
CA THR A 356 -9.93 9.43 -11.68
C THR A 356 -10.06 9.31 -10.17
N GLN A 357 -11.04 8.54 -9.68
CA GLN A 357 -11.22 8.23 -8.25
C GLN A 357 -9.90 8.12 -7.48
N ASN A 358 -9.75 8.96 -6.45
CA ASN A 358 -8.53 9.08 -5.64
C ASN A 358 -8.78 8.93 -4.12
N LEU A 359 -10.03 8.63 -3.73
CA LEU A 359 -10.44 8.27 -2.39
C LEU A 359 -10.90 6.81 -2.38
N PHE A 360 -10.31 6.01 -1.50
CA PHE A 360 -10.61 4.58 -1.34
C PHE A 360 -10.83 4.25 0.14
N THR A 361 -11.97 3.65 0.47
CA THR A 361 -12.30 3.33 1.86
C THR A 361 -11.39 2.27 2.44
N ASN A 362 -11.04 1.24 1.65
CA ASN A 362 -10.26 0.09 2.10
C ASN A 362 -9.26 -0.35 1.02
N TYR A 363 -8.11 -0.82 1.47
CA TYR A 363 -7.13 -1.55 0.65
C TYR A 363 -6.90 -2.93 1.24
N PHE A 364 -7.04 -3.97 0.40
CA PHE A 364 -6.92 -5.37 0.81
C PHE A 364 -5.60 -5.97 0.33
N ASN A 365 -5.02 -6.87 1.12
CA ASN A 365 -3.78 -7.54 0.76
C ASN A 365 -3.93 -8.27 -0.57
N GLY A 366 -2.92 -8.14 -1.43
CA GLY A 366 -2.93 -8.76 -2.76
C GLY A 366 -3.78 -8.04 -3.80
N SER A 367 -4.44 -6.92 -3.44
CA SER A 367 -5.12 -6.03 -4.38
C SER A 367 -4.21 -4.91 -4.88
N GLU A 368 -4.75 -4.00 -5.68
CA GLU A 368 -4.08 -2.82 -6.22
C GLU A 368 -5.07 -1.68 -6.43
N ILE A 369 -4.64 -0.47 -6.13
CA ILE A 369 -5.32 0.78 -6.49
C ILE A 369 -4.65 1.31 -7.76
N VAL A 370 -5.46 1.61 -8.78
CA VAL A 370 -4.99 2.20 -10.04
C VAL A 370 -5.70 3.52 -10.24
N ILE A 371 -4.92 4.59 -10.34
CA ILE A 371 -5.39 5.95 -10.60
C ILE A 371 -4.78 6.39 -11.92
N ALA A 372 -5.55 7.10 -12.74
CA ALA A 372 -5.02 7.76 -13.92
C ALA A 372 -5.36 9.25 -13.88
N GLY A 373 -4.49 10.07 -14.47
CA GLY A 373 -4.72 11.50 -14.57
C GLY A 373 -4.16 12.11 -15.83
N LYS A 374 -4.67 13.30 -16.15
CA LYS A 374 -4.26 14.14 -17.27
C LYS A 374 -3.58 15.39 -16.75
N LEU A 375 -2.35 15.63 -17.21
CA LEU A 375 -1.55 16.79 -16.86
C LEU A 375 -2.07 18.03 -17.60
N THR A 376 -2.20 19.15 -16.91
CA THR A 376 -2.54 20.46 -17.51
C THR A 376 -1.31 21.18 -18.02
N ASN A 377 -0.20 21.03 -17.29
CA ASN A 377 1.07 21.63 -17.64
C ASN A 377 2.14 20.54 -17.81
N ALA A 378 2.34 20.12 -19.05
CA ALA A 378 3.40 19.16 -19.39
C ALA A 378 4.81 19.71 -19.15
N SER A 379 4.96 21.03 -18.98
CA SER A 379 6.23 21.71 -18.68
C SER A 379 6.51 21.81 -17.19
N ALA A 380 5.67 21.27 -16.31
CA ALA A 380 5.95 21.23 -14.88
C ALA A 380 7.18 20.36 -14.60
N GLU A 381 8.07 20.82 -13.71
CA GLU A 381 9.30 20.08 -13.37
C GLU A 381 8.99 18.78 -12.61
N SER A 382 7.98 18.82 -11.73
CA SER A 382 7.61 17.68 -10.90
C SER A 382 6.11 17.63 -10.60
N LEU A 383 5.64 16.42 -10.29
CA LEU A 383 4.31 16.12 -9.78
C LEU A 383 4.43 15.75 -8.30
N HIS A 384 3.93 16.61 -7.42
CA HIS A 384 3.86 16.30 -5.99
C HIS A 384 2.66 15.40 -5.72
N VAL A 385 2.93 14.28 -5.04
CA VAL A 385 1.95 13.26 -4.68
C VAL A 385 1.98 13.02 -3.18
N GLN A 386 0.81 13.05 -2.56
CA GLN A 386 0.62 12.76 -1.14
C GLN A 386 -0.40 11.63 -0.99
N VAL A 387 0.00 10.54 -0.35
CA VAL A 387 -0.87 9.43 0.05
C VAL A 387 -1.07 9.50 1.55
N THR A 388 -2.31 9.66 2.01
CA THR A 388 -2.68 9.51 3.41
C THR A 388 -3.53 8.27 3.58
N ALA A 389 -3.26 7.51 4.63
CA ALA A 389 -4.00 6.28 4.93
C ALA A 389 -3.94 5.97 6.43
N SER A 390 -4.91 5.20 6.91
CA SER A 390 -4.95 4.68 8.27
C SER A 390 -4.59 3.19 8.30
N ASN A 391 -3.80 2.77 9.28
CA ASN A 391 -3.49 1.38 9.58
C ASN A 391 -3.60 1.18 11.10
N ASN A 392 -4.65 0.52 11.58
CA ASN A 392 -4.92 0.42 13.02
C ASN A 392 -4.89 1.81 13.68
N ASP A 393 -4.25 1.94 14.83
CA ASP A 393 -4.04 3.18 15.57
C ASP A 393 -3.01 4.13 14.93
N LYS A 394 -2.53 3.86 13.71
CA LYS A 394 -1.47 4.62 13.06
C LYS A 394 -1.99 5.34 11.81
N ASN A 395 -1.66 6.62 11.72
CA ASN A 395 -1.82 7.42 10.51
C ASN A 395 -0.53 7.37 9.70
N ILE A 396 -0.64 7.02 8.42
CA ILE A 396 0.46 6.93 7.46
C ILE A 396 0.32 8.07 6.46
N VAL A 397 1.39 8.82 6.27
CA VAL A 397 1.51 9.86 5.25
C VAL A 397 2.74 9.54 4.41
N LEU A 398 2.59 9.47 3.09
CA LEU A 398 3.68 9.22 2.14
C LEU A 398 3.68 10.35 1.13
N GLU A 399 4.83 10.98 0.91
CA GLU A 399 4.96 12.16 0.05
C GLU A 399 6.17 12.00 -0.87
N THR A 400 6.00 12.37 -2.13
CA THR A 400 7.08 12.36 -3.12
C THR A 400 6.84 13.37 -4.24
N ASP A 401 7.88 14.10 -4.62
CA ASP A 401 7.91 14.91 -5.84
C ASP A 401 8.48 14.06 -6.98
N VAL A 402 7.63 13.69 -7.94
CA VAL A 402 8.01 12.87 -9.09
C VAL A 402 8.53 13.77 -10.21
N PRO A 403 9.80 13.67 -10.63
CA PRO A 403 10.32 14.48 -11.74
C PRO A 403 9.73 13.99 -13.06
N LEU A 404 8.86 14.82 -13.68
CA LEU A 404 8.02 14.39 -14.80
C LEU A 404 8.85 14.02 -16.04
N GLN A 405 9.80 14.86 -16.43
CA GLN A 405 10.61 14.63 -17.63
C GLN A 405 11.48 13.36 -17.52
N HIS A 406 12.13 13.16 -16.37
CA HIS A 406 12.92 11.96 -16.12
C HIS A 406 12.02 10.71 -16.10
N ARG A 407 10.86 10.79 -15.46
CA ARG A 407 9.93 9.66 -15.35
C ARG A 407 9.34 9.28 -16.70
N GLN A 408 9.05 10.25 -17.56
CA GLN A 408 8.59 9.98 -18.92
C GLN A 408 9.66 9.23 -19.73
N LEU A 409 10.91 9.72 -19.73
CA LEU A 409 12.01 9.06 -20.43
C LEU A 409 12.25 7.63 -19.92
N GLU A 410 12.13 7.42 -18.61
CA GLU A 410 12.24 6.10 -18.00
C GLU A 410 11.10 5.17 -18.45
N THR A 411 9.87 5.68 -18.48
CA THR A 411 8.68 4.94 -18.93
C THR A 411 8.81 4.54 -20.41
N GLU A 412 9.20 5.48 -21.28
CA GLU A 412 9.44 5.24 -22.70
C GLU A 412 10.55 4.22 -22.94
N ARG A 413 11.65 4.30 -22.18
CA ARG A 413 12.75 3.34 -22.30
C ARG A 413 12.34 1.93 -21.89
N ARG A 414 11.56 1.78 -20.80
CA ARG A 414 11.18 0.46 -20.28
C ARG A 414 10.00 -0.17 -21.03
N LEU A 415 9.07 0.63 -21.56
CA LEU A 415 7.83 0.15 -22.19
C LEU A 415 7.71 0.44 -23.68
N GLY A 416 8.31 1.52 -24.20
CA GLY A 416 8.13 1.98 -25.58
C GLY A 416 8.84 1.09 -26.61
N PHE A 417 10.12 0.80 -26.44
CA PHE A 417 10.89 -0.04 -27.38
C PHE A 417 10.36 -1.48 -27.54
N PRO A 418 9.88 -2.16 -26.47
CA PRO A 418 9.44 -3.56 -26.59
C PRO A 418 8.06 -3.79 -27.24
N LEU A 419 7.16 -2.81 -27.14
CA LEU A 419 5.72 -2.97 -27.45
C LEU A 419 5.28 -2.23 -28.74
N GLY A 420 6.13 -1.36 -29.29
CA GLY A 420 5.82 -0.60 -30.50
C GLY A 420 4.67 0.41 -30.29
N SER A 421 3.86 0.64 -31.33
CA SER A 421 2.80 1.67 -31.33
C SER A 421 1.72 1.50 -30.25
N ILE A 422 1.54 0.28 -29.71
CA ILE A 422 0.56 0.00 -28.65
C ILE A 422 0.98 0.68 -27.32
N ALA A 423 2.28 0.76 -27.05
CA ALA A 423 2.79 1.40 -25.84
C ALA A 423 2.86 2.93 -25.94
N GLU A 424 2.71 3.52 -27.12
CA GLU A 424 2.81 4.99 -27.26
C GLU A 424 1.66 5.73 -26.58
N HIS A 425 0.51 5.08 -26.41
CA HIS A 425 -0.70 5.73 -25.87
C HIS A 425 -1.30 5.00 -24.67
N PHE A 426 -0.63 4.01 -24.07
CA PHE A 426 -1.26 3.18 -23.04
C PHE A 426 -1.76 4.01 -21.83
N ALA A 427 -0.99 5.01 -21.39
CA ALA A 427 -1.36 5.84 -20.24
C ALA A 427 -2.65 6.63 -20.51
N GLU A 428 -2.77 7.19 -21.72
CA GLU A 428 -3.98 7.88 -22.18
C GLU A 428 -5.16 6.90 -22.31
N ARG A 429 -4.94 5.69 -22.85
CA ARG A 429 -5.99 4.69 -22.99
C ARG A 429 -6.48 4.15 -21.65
N VAL A 430 -5.59 3.96 -20.68
CA VAL A 430 -5.94 3.62 -19.28
C VAL A 430 -6.75 4.74 -18.65
N TRP A 431 -6.33 6.00 -18.84
CA TRP A 431 -7.08 7.18 -18.40
C TRP A 431 -8.49 7.21 -18.99
N GLY A 432 -8.62 7.04 -20.31
CA GLY A 432 -9.91 6.98 -21.00
C GLY A 432 -10.79 5.84 -20.49
N PHE A 433 -10.22 4.64 -20.35
CA PHE A 433 -10.93 3.46 -19.85
C PHE A 433 -11.46 3.64 -18.43
N LEU A 434 -10.64 4.16 -17.52
CA LEU A 434 -11.04 4.42 -16.14
C LEU A 434 -12.07 5.56 -16.05
N SER A 435 -11.91 6.62 -16.84
CA SER A 435 -12.85 7.74 -16.90
C SER A 435 -14.23 7.32 -17.42
N VAL A 436 -14.29 6.49 -18.46
CA VAL A 436 -15.54 5.89 -18.94
C VAL A 436 -16.18 5.02 -17.86
N LYS A 437 -15.41 4.16 -17.19
CA LYS A 437 -15.92 3.33 -16.09
C LYS A 437 -16.46 4.17 -14.94
N GLU A 438 -15.79 5.26 -14.59
CA GLU A 438 -16.25 6.18 -13.55
C GLU A 438 -17.57 6.85 -13.96
N GLY A 439 -17.69 7.33 -15.21
CA GLY A 439 -18.95 7.87 -15.74
C GLY A 439 -20.11 6.85 -15.70
N LEU A 440 -19.85 5.60 -16.11
CA LEU A 440 -20.84 4.52 -16.06
C LEU A 440 -21.27 4.19 -14.62
N ARG A 441 -20.34 4.22 -13.65
CA ARG A 441 -20.65 4.03 -12.23
C ARG A 441 -21.40 5.22 -11.65
N ALA A 442 -20.99 6.44 -11.97
CA ALA A 442 -21.64 7.65 -11.51
C ALA A 442 -23.10 7.72 -11.99
N ARG A 443 -23.37 7.33 -13.26
CA ARG A 443 -24.73 7.14 -13.81
C ARG A 443 -25.59 6.18 -12.99
N LEU A 444 -24.98 5.13 -12.42
CA LEU A 444 -25.66 4.19 -11.55
C LEU A 444 -25.86 4.77 -10.14
N ARG A 445 -25.02 5.67 -9.66
CA ARG A 445 -25.16 6.30 -8.33
C ARG A 445 -26.07 7.54 -8.32
N SER A 446 -26.32 8.15 -9.49
CA SER A 446 -27.16 9.35 -9.63
C SER A 446 -28.55 9.14 -9.06
N THR A 447 -29.01 10.13 -8.29
CA THR A 447 -30.36 10.19 -7.71
C THR A 447 -31.30 11.00 -8.57
N THR A 448 -30.78 11.98 -9.32
CA THR A 448 -31.55 12.83 -10.23
C THR A 448 -31.43 12.37 -11.69
N THR A 449 -32.46 12.67 -12.49
CA THR A 449 -32.46 12.43 -13.94
C THR A 449 -31.42 13.28 -14.65
N LYS A 450 -31.25 14.55 -14.24
CA LYS A 450 -30.29 15.47 -14.85
C LYS A 450 -28.84 15.01 -14.66
N GLU A 451 -28.41 14.71 -13.44
CA GLU A 451 -27.06 14.20 -13.19
C GLU A 451 -26.79 12.92 -13.97
N ARG A 452 -27.78 12.02 -14.01
CA ARG A 452 -27.68 10.78 -14.78
C ARG A 452 -27.44 11.07 -16.25
N GLU A 453 -28.16 12.01 -16.84
CA GLU A 453 -28.00 12.39 -18.25
C GLU A 453 -26.62 13.01 -18.50
N ASP A 454 -26.17 13.90 -17.63
CA ASP A 454 -24.83 14.51 -17.71
C ASP A 454 -23.72 13.46 -17.66
N HIS A 455 -23.90 12.40 -16.87
CA HIS A 455 -22.96 11.26 -16.84
C HIS A 455 -23.07 10.36 -18.08
N ILE A 456 -24.27 10.16 -18.62
CA ILE A 456 -24.48 9.42 -19.89
C ILE A 456 -23.75 10.14 -21.00
N GLN A 457 -24.02 11.44 -21.22
CA GLN A 457 -23.43 12.20 -22.30
C GLN A 457 -21.89 12.19 -22.22
N ARG A 458 -21.33 12.44 -21.03
CA ARG A 458 -19.87 12.41 -20.81
C ARG A 458 -19.28 11.03 -21.10
N ALA A 459 -19.89 9.96 -20.59
CA ALA A 459 -19.40 8.60 -20.80
C ALA A 459 -19.51 8.18 -22.27
N THR A 460 -20.58 8.58 -22.98
CA THR A 460 -20.76 8.35 -24.41
C THR A 460 -19.69 9.08 -25.21
N ASN A 461 -19.47 10.37 -24.96
CA ASN A 461 -18.45 11.16 -25.65
C ASN A 461 -17.06 10.54 -25.48
N LEU A 462 -16.66 10.20 -24.24
CA LEU A 462 -15.38 9.52 -23.99
C LEU A 462 -15.30 8.15 -24.66
N SER A 463 -16.40 7.38 -24.69
CA SER A 463 -16.44 6.08 -25.37
C SER A 463 -16.21 6.23 -26.87
N LEU A 464 -16.79 7.26 -27.50
CA LEU A 464 -16.59 7.58 -28.91
C LEU A 464 -15.16 8.07 -29.19
N THR A 465 -14.63 8.98 -28.35
CA THR A 465 -13.26 9.50 -28.47
C THR A 465 -12.20 8.39 -28.42
N TYR A 466 -12.36 7.40 -27.54
CA TYR A 466 -11.40 6.30 -27.37
C TYR A 466 -11.75 5.02 -28.14
N HIS A 467 -12.83 5.05 -28.92
CA HIS A 467 -13.38 3.93 -29.69
C HIS A 467 -13.67 2.69 -28.83
N PHE A 468 -14.19 2.90 -27.62
CA PHE A 468 -14.62 1.81 -26.76
C PHE A 468 -16.05 1.37 -27.07
N LEU A 469 -16.24 0.07 -27.23
CA LEU A 469 -17.57 -0.55 -27.20
C LEU A 469 -18.04 -0.66 -25.75
N THR A 470 -19.09 0.07 -25.41
CA THR A 470 -19.64 0.15 -24.04
C THR A 470 -21.16 -0.04 -24.08
N PRO A 471 -21.85 -0.17 -22.94
CA PRO A 471 -23.31 -0.21 -22.92
C PRO A 471 -24.01 1.04 -23.50
N LEU A 472 -23.27 2.08 -23.88
CA LEU A 472 -23.77 3.32 -24.46
C LEU A 472 -23.37 3.50 -25.95
N THR A 473 -22.54 2.61 -26.51
CA THR A 473 -22.06 2.69 -27.90
C THR A 473 -22.28 1.38 -28.64
N ASN A 474 -22.38 1.44 -29.96
CA ASN A 474 -22.56 0.26 -30.83
C ASN A 474 -21.46 0.23 -31.89
N MET A 475 -21.08 -0.96 -32.33
CA MET A 475 -20.16 -1.18 -33.46
C MET A 475 -20.95 -1.83 -34.60
N MET A 476 -21.03 -1.15 -35.74
CA MET A 476 -21.70 -1.66 -36.94
C MET A 476 -20.66 -2.11 -37.97
N VAL A 477 -20.92 -3.24 -38.63
CA VAL A 477 -20.10 -3.76 -39.72
C VAL A 477 -20.94 -3.72 -40.99
N GLU A 478 -20.58 -2.85 -41.92
CA GLU A 478 -21.28 -2.70 -43.19
C GLU A 478 -20.70 -3.62 -44.26
N LYS A 479 -21.55 -4.13 -45.16
CA LYS A 479 -21.09 -4.91 -46.32
C LYS A 479 -20.53 -3.93 -47.35
N PRO A 480 -19.28 -4.09 -47.81
CA PRO A 480 -18.75 -3.23 -48.86
C PRO A 480 -19.55 -3.43 -50.15
N VAL A 481 -20.01 -2.33 -50.74
CA VAL A 481 -20.67 -2.33 -52.04
C VAL A 481 -19.58 -2.48 -53.11
N VAL A 482 -19.75 -3.47 -53.99
CA VAL A 482 -18.84 -3.69 -55.12
C VAL A 482 -19.43 -2.95 -56.32
N LEU A 483 -18.69 -1.96 -56.82
CA LEU A 483 -19.06 -1.19 -58.01
C LEU A 483 -18.99 -2.09 -59.26
N ALA A 484 -19.71 -1.69 -60.31
CA ALA A 484 -19.83 -2.48 -61.55
C ALA A 484 -18.49 -2.73 -62.27
N ASP A 485 -17.45 -1.96 -61.95
CA ASP A 485 -16.08 -2.11 -62.45
C ASP A 485 -15.20 -3.06 -61.61
N GLY A 486 -15.78 -3.69 -60.57
CA GLY A 486 -15.08 -4.61 -59.67
C GLY A 486 -14.28 -3.93 -58.57
N THR A 487 -14.36 -2.59 -58.45
CA THR A 487 -13.76 -1.84 -57.34
C THR A 487 -14.69 -1.80 -56.12
N MET A 488 -14.10 -1.70 -54.93
CA MET A 488 -14.86 -1.56 -53.69
C MET A 488 -15.20 -0.08 -53.52
N GLU A 489 -16.47 0.25 -53.32
CA GLU A 489 -16.89 1.61 -52.98
C GLU A 489 -16.24 1.98 -51.63
N THR A 490 -15.49 3.09 -51.58
CA THR A 490 -14.90 3.57 -50.33
C THR A 490 -16.02 3.93 -49.36
N ALA A 491 -16.07 3.27 -48.20
CA ALA A 491 -16.98 3.64 -47.13
C ALA A 491 -16.80 5.15 -46.83
N SER A 492 -17.86 5.92 -47.07
CA SER A 492 -17.88 7.34 -46.74
C SER A 492 -17.78 7.46 -45.22
N ASN A 493 -16.67 8.01 -44.72
CA ASN A 493 -16.56 8.48 -43.33
C ASN A 493 -17.39 9.77 -43.12
N ALA A 494 -18.59 9.85 -43.68
CA ALA A 494 -19.56 10.87 -43.33
C ALA A 494 -20.34 10.37 -42.12
N ALA A 495 -20.11 10.98 -40.95
CA ALA A 495 -21.07 10.94 -39.87
C ALA A 495 -22.45 11.36 -40.43
N PRO A 496 -23.57 10.76 -39.99
CA PRO A 496 -24.88 11.25 -40.38
C PRO A 496 -24.97 12.73 -40.01
N GLU A 497 -25.38 13.57 -40.97
CA GLU A 497 -25.62 14.99 -40.75
C GLU A 497 -26.54 15.15 -39.53
N ALA A 498 -25.96 15.58 -38.42
CA ALA A 498 -26.69 16.26 -37.38
C ALA A 498 -26.94 17.66 -37.94
N ASP A 499 -28.17 17.89 -38.35
CA ASP A 499 -28.73 19.21 -38.58
C ASP A 499 -28.69 19.98 -37.25
N GLU A 500 -27.56 20.62 -36.98
CA GLU A 500 -27.35 21.89 -36.27
C GLU A 500 -25.85 22.09 -36.00
N THR A 501 -25.34 23.26 -36.36
CA THR A 501 -23.94 23.66 -36.40
C THR A 501 -23.19 23.48 -35.06
N PRO A 502 -21.95 22.92 -35.05
CA PRO A 502 -21.10 22.92 -33.87
C PRO A 502 -20.44 24.31 -33.68
N PRO A 503 -20.34 24.85 -32.44
CA PRO A 503 -19.48 26.00 -32.21
C PRO A 503 -18.00 25.56 -32.25
N ALA A 504 -17.18 26.45 -32.81
CA ALA A 504 -15.76 26.25 -33.05
C ALA A 504 -14.99 25.90 -31.77
N ALA A 505 -13.99 25.03 -31.92
CA ALA A 505 -12.95 24.79 -30.94
C ALA A 505 -12.06 26.04 -30.82
N ASN A 506 -12.38 26.90 -29.86
CA ASN A 506 -11.48 27.73 -29.07
C ASN A 506 -12.31 28.33 -27.93
N ASP A 507 -11.70 28.41 -26.75
CA ASP A 507 -12.27 28.88 -25.47
C ASP A 507 -13.08 27.85 -24.65
N LEU A 508 -12.34 27.04 -23.88
CA LEU A 508 -12.83 26.55 -22.59
C LEU A 508 -13.06 27.78 -21.68
N PRO A 509 -14.27 28.02 -21.16
CA PRO A 509 -14.47 29.08 -20.19
C PRO A 509 -13.83 28.70 -18.86
N VAL A 510 -13.14 29.68 -18.28
CA VAL A 510 -12.58 29.66 -16.93
C VAL A 510 -13.62 29.15 -15.93
N LEU A 511 -13.27 28.06 -15.24
CA LEU A 511 -14.02 27.46 -14.15
C LEU A 511 -14.28 28.50 -13.05
N THR A 512 -15.55 28.73 -12.72
CA THR A 512 -15.96 29.27 -11.42
C THR A 512 -16.66 28.16 -10.62
N PRO A 513 -16.36 27.99 -9.31
CA PRO A 513 -16.87 26.88 -8.53
C PRO A 513 -18.15 27.26 -7.77
N VAL A 514 -19.31 26.70 -8.13
CA VAL A 514 -20.53 26.66 -7.29
C VAL A 514 -21.38 25.49 -7.80
N LEU A 515 -21.86 24.50 -7.05
CA LEU A 515 -22.40 24.46 -5.70
C LEU A 515 -21.97 23.19 -4.95
N ARG A 516 -21.51 23.40 -3.71
CA ARG A 516 -21.43 22.41 -2.64
C ARG A 516 -22.82 21.84 -2.35
N LEU A 517 -22.93 20.52 -2.21
CA LEU A 517 -23.90 19.95 -1.26
C LEU A 517 -23.20 19.87 0.09
N GLU A 518 -23.67 20.65 1.05
CA GLU A 518 -23.25 20.58 2.44
C GLU A 518 -23.72 19.26 3.06
N LEU A 519 -22.79 18.38 3.40
CA LEU A 519 -22.96 17.51 4.56
C LEU A 519 -22.47 18.27 5.78
N SER A 520 -23.40 18.83 6.54
CA SER A 520 -23.15 19.47 7.83
C SER A 520 -22.76 18.42 8.86
N ILE A 521 -21.47 18.13 8.98
CA ILE A 521 -20.90 17.49 10.17
C ILE A 521 -20.13 18.58 10.91
N ILE A 522 -20.60 18.87 12.12
CA ILE A 522 -20.07 19.88 13.03
C ILE A 522 -18.62 19.52 13.36
N PHE A 523 -17.65 20.12 12.65
CA PHE A 523 -16.26 20.19 13.09
C PHE A 523 -16.10 21.42 13.98
N LEU A 524 -15.75 21.19 15.25
CA LEU A 524 -15.15 22.18 16.13
C LEU A 524 -13.78 22.56 15.54
N ALA A 525 -13.80 23.53 14.63
CA ALA A 525 -12.62 24.08 13.97
C ALA A 525 -11.85 24.99 14.94
N GLY A 526 -10.80 24.44 15.56
CA GLY A 526 -9.68 25.23 16.05
C GLY A 526 -8.85 25.72 14.87
N LYS A 527 -8.90 27.03 14.60
CA LYS A 527 -8.05 27.73 13.63
C LYS A 527 -6.57 27.61 14.00
N ASP A 528 -5.74 27.01 13.13
CA ASP A 528 -4.46 27.61 12.74
C ASP A 528 -3.89 26.92 11.48
N ASN A 529 -4.31 27.38 10.29
CA ASN A 529 -3.76 26.91 9.01
C ASN A 529 -2.74 27.94 8.50
N ARG A 530 -1.57 27.97 9.14
CA ARG A 530 -0.37 28.60 8.58
C ARG A 530 0.49 27.50 7.99
N ARG A 531 0.91 27.67 6.73
CA ARG A 531 2.05 26.95 6.15
C ARG A 531 3.11 26.79 7.24
N PRO A 532 3.66 25.59 7.50
CA PRO A 532 4.89 25.53 8.28
C PRO A 532 5.95 26.22 7.42
N ALA A 533 6.12 27.53 7.65
CA ALA A 533 7.42 28.15 7.43
C ALA A 533 8.41 27.18 8.05
N LYS A 534 9.45 26.79 7.31
CA LYS A 534 10.57 25.99 7.80
C LYS A 534 11.13 26.69 9.03
N LYS A 535 10.54 26.44 10.21
CA LYS A 535 11.10 26.82 11.49
C LYS A 535 12.33 25.93 11.58
N PRO A 536 13.55 26.48 11.61
CA PRO A 536 14.72 25.65 11.84
C PRO A 536 14.48 24.93 13.15
N ILE A 537 14.37 23.60 13.08
CA ILE A 537 14.36 22.76 14.26
C ILE A 537 15.59 23.20 15.06
N THR A 538 15.39 23.69 16.28
CA THR A 538 16.49 24.05 17.17
C THR A 538 17.05 22.72 17.69
N ILE A 539 17.86 22.06 16.86
CA ILE A 539 18.51 20.79 17.19
C ILE A 539 19.57 21.11 18.24
N SER A 540 19.62 20.37 19.34
CA SER A 540 20.73 20.51 20.30
C SER A 540 22.05 20.19 19.60
N LYS A 541 23.18 20.80 20.00
CA LYS A 541 24.46 20.47 19.36
C LYS A 541 24.96 19.07 19.76
N THR A 542 24.29 18.40 20.70
CA THR A 542 24.64 17.05 21.18
C THR A 542 24.34 15.99 20.11
N SER A 543 25.39 15.43 19.53
CA SER A 543 25.34 14.59 18.33
C SER A 543 26.53 13.65 18.18
N ALA A 544 26.35 12.63 17.34
CA ALA A 544 27.40 11.72 16.89
C ALA A 544 27.30 11.57 15.36
N ASP A 545 28.28 12.09 14.61
CA ASP A 545 28.26 12.12 13.15
C ASP A 545 29.67 11.98 12.54
N GLY A 546 29.78 11.44 11.33
CA GLY A 546 31.06 11.16 10.68
C GLY A 546 31.83 9.97 11.29
N ASP A 547 33.14 10.10 11.50
CA ASP A 547 34.05 8.98 11.81
C ASP A 547 34.38 8.81 13.32
N PRO A 548 33.43 8.26 14.11
CA PRO A 548 32.34 9.06 14.69
C PRO A 548 32.91 10.21 15.52
N HIS A 549 32.55 11.43 15.13
CA HIS A 549 32.80 12.62 15.93
C HIS A 549 31.60 12.86 16.83
N PHE A 550 31.85 12.88 18.13
CA PHE A 550 30.86 13.23 19.14
C PHE A 550 31.02 14.70 19.46
N VAL A 551 29.89 15.41 19.45
CA VAL A 551 29.77 16.79 19.91
C VAL A 551 28.76 16.77 21.04
N VAL A 552 29.08 17.40 22.15
CA VAL A 552 28.23 17.45 23.33
C VAL A 552 28.12 18.90 23.78
N GLU A 553 26.89 19.36 23.96
CA GLU A 553 26.60 20.67 24.54
C GLU A 553 26.19 20.51 26.00
N PHE A 554 26.80 21.33 26.86
CA PHE A 554 26.46 21.43 28.27
C PHE A 554 25.53 22.62 28.45
N PRO A 555 24.20 22.42 28.56
CA PRO A 555 23.24 23.51 28.50
C PRO A 555 23.40 24.50 29.66
N LEU A 556 23.74 23.98 30.84
CA LEU A 556 23.92 24.74 32.07
C LEU A 556 25.17 25.64 32.02
N SER A 557 26.27 25.15 31.45
CA SER A 557 27.55 25.87 31.39
C SER A 557 27.78 26.61 30.07
N LYS A 558 26.89 26.45 29.08
CA LYS A 558 27.00 26.98 27.70
C LYS A 558 28.33 26.63 27.00
N LEU A 559 28.90 25.48 27.35
CA LEU A 559 30.15 24.97 26.77
C LEU A 559 29.86 23.84 25.78
N THR A 560 30.69 23.73 24.74
CA THR A 560 30.62 22.66 23.74
C THR A 560 31.93 21.89 23.70
N VAL A 561 31.85 20.57 23.80
CA VAL A 561 33.00 19.66 23.85
C VAL A 561 32.90 18.67 22.70
N CYS A 562 34.02 18.38 22.06
CA CYS A 562 34.09 17.39 20.99
C CYS A 562 35.08 16.28 21.33
N PHE A 563 34.78 15.04 20.96
CA PHE A 563 35.69 13.91 21.08
C PHE A 563 35.45 12.88 19.97
N ASN A 564 36.34 11.88 19.88
CA ASN A 564 36.18 10.76 18.96
C ASN A 564 36.20 9.46 19.77
N ILE A 565 35.49 8.44 19.28
CA ILE A 565 35.63 7.06 19.74
C ILE A 565 36.10 6.21 18.57
N ASN A 566 37.27 5.57 18.72
CA ASN A 566 37.85 4.67 17.73
C ASN A 566 37.37 3.23 18.00
N GLY A 567 36.11 2.91 17.67
CA GLY A 567 35.59 1.55 17.79
C GLY A 567 35.98 0.67 16.60
N GLU A 568 35.80 -0.65 16.72
CA GLU A 568 36.00 -1.58 15.62
C GLU A 568 34.72 -1.78 14.79
N PRO A 569 34.83 -2.11 13.49
CA PRO A 569 33.67 -2.47 12.68
C PRO A 569 32.87 -3.62 13.31
N GLY A 570 31.57 -3.43 13.52
CA GLY A 570 30.70 -4.41 14.16
C GLY A 570 30.37 -4.10 15.62
N HIS A 571 31.16 -3.26 16.31
CA HIS A 571 30.84 -2.80 17.66
C HIS A 571 29.48 -2.08 17.70
N VAL A 572 28.72 -2.34 18.77
CA VAL A 572 27.45 -1.69 19.07
C VAL A 572 27.66 -0.78 20.27
N LEU A 573 27.47 0.53 20.07
CA LEU A 573 27.69 1.54 21.09
C LEU A 573 26.37 2.04 21.68
N SER A 574 26.30 2.16 23.00
CA SER A 574 25.18 2.80 23.70
C SER A 574 25.29 4.33 23.62
N LEU A 575 24.39 4.96 22.86
CA LEU A 575 24.38 6.40 22.65
C LEU A 575 23.61 7.11 23.76
N VAL A 576 22.42 6.61 24.07
CA VAL A 576 21.52 7.12 25.11
C VAL A 576 20.91 5.94 25.84
N SER A 577 20.93 5.93 27.17
CA SER A 577 20.32 4.90 28.00
C SER A 577 19.59 5.54 29.17
N ASP A 578 18.26 5.54 29.10
CA ASP A 578 17.36 6.03 30.16
C ASP A 578 16.14 5.09 30.28
N HIS A 579 16.41 3.79 30.17
CA HIS A 579 15.38 2.76 30.08
C HIS A 579 14.51 2.68 31.34
N LYS A 580 15.10 2.77 32.52
CA LYS A 580 14.40 2.64 33.80
C LYS A 580 13.37 3.75 34.06
N TYR A 581 13.66 4.97 33.61
CA TYR A 581 12.85 6.16 33.92
C TYR A 581 11.97 6.58 32.74
N SER A 582 12.57 6.99 31.62
CA SER A 582 11.80 7.38 30.42
C SER A 582 11.40 6.20 29.54
N GLY A 583 12.02 5.03 29.71
CA GLY A 583 11.76 3.86 28.86
C GLY A 583 12.55 3.88 27.55
N VAL A 584 13.54 4.76 27.39
CA VAL A 584 14.19 5.01 26.10
C VAL A 584 15.65 4.56 26.10
N THR A 585 16.04 3.82 25.07
CA THR A 585 17.44 3.43 24.81
C THR A 585 17.75 3.63 23.33
N ALA A 586 18.91 4.18 23.00
CA ALA A 586 19.39 4.33 21.63
C ALA A 586 20.80 3.74 21.47
N ASN A 587 20.95 2.82 20.52
CA ASN A 587 22.21 2.12 20.24
C ASN A 587 22.60 2.31 18.76
N GLY A 588 23.91 2.34 18.48
CA GLY A 588 24.45 2.51 17.12
C GLY A 588 25.48 1.45 16.75
N LYS A 589 25.34 0.82 15.58
CA LYS A 589 26.30 -0.16 15.04
C LYS A 589 27.33 0.50 14.15
N LEU A 590 28.62 0.20 14.37
CA LEU A 590 29.71 0.69 13.55
C LEU A 590 29.96 -0.17 12.30
N ILE A 591 30.24 0.49 11.18
CA ILE A 591 30.75 -0.09 9.92
C ILE A 591 32.07 0.56 9.54
N GLY A 592 33.02 -0.25 9.07
CA GLY A 592 34.34 0.21 8.65
C GLY A 592 34.40 0.67 7.20
N ALA A 593 35.21 1.70 6.94
CA ALA A 593 35.62 2.15 5.61
C ALA A 593 37.15 2.27 5.53
N PRO A 594 37.78 1.88 4.40
CA PRO A 594 39.21 2.08 4.18
C PRO A 594 39.63 3.54 4.40
N ALA A 595 40.85 3.76 4.89
CA ALA A 595 41.38 5.11 5.01
C ALA A 595 41.74 5.67 3.62
N PRO A 596 41.54 6.98 3.37
CA PRO A 596 42.02 7.63 2.15
C PRO A 596 43.55 7.53 2.01
N PRO A 597 44.10 7.49 0.79
CA PRO A 597 45.55 7.50 0.55
C PRO A 597 46.21 8.69 1.26
N GLY A 598 47.25 8.44 2.07
CA GLY A 598 47.98 9.47 2.82
C GLY A 598 47.38 9.85 4.19
N SER A 599 46.37 9.13 4.69
CA SER A 599 45.82 9.37 6.04
C SER A 599 46.62 8.69 7.14
N HIS A 600 46.79 9.36 8.29
CA HIS A 600 47.39 8.79 9.50
C HIS A 600 46.51 7.76 10.23
N LYS A 601 45.24 7.58 9.82
CA LYS A 601 44.33 6.57 10.39
C LYS A 601 44.42 5.26 9.61
N GLN A 602 44.42 4.12 10.31
CA GLN A 602 44.36 2.79 9.67
C GLN A 602 42.97 2.49 9.05
N GLN A 603 41.89 2.95 9.67
CA GLN A 603 40.51 2.75 9.21
C GLN A 603 39.58 3.85 9.75
N ARG A 604 38.47 4.11 9.05
CA ARG A 604 37.36 4.97 9.53
C ARG A 604 36.14 4.11 9.89
N THR A 605 35.39 4.49 10.91
CA THR A 605 34.15 3.82 11.35
C THR A 605 32.98 4.78 11.36
N TYR A 606 31.83 4.34 10.83
CA TYR A 606 30.60 5.14 10.74
C TYR A 606 29.42 4.36 11.31
N PHE A 607 28.31 5.01 11.67
CA PHE A 607 27.10 4.29 12.05
C PHE A 607 26.36 3.75 10.82
N SER A 608 26.21 2.43 10.70
CA SER A 608 25.39 1.80 9.64
C SER A 608 23.92 1.67 10.03
N THR A 609 23.66 1.54 11.32
CA THR A 609 22.33 1.24 11.87
C THR A 609 22.21 1.90 13.23
N ILE A 610 21.06 2.54 13.46
CA ILE A 610 20.70 3.09 14.76
C ILE A 610 19.39 2.44 15.18
N THR A 611 19.33 1.93 16.40
CA THR A 611 18.11 1.40 17.01
C THR A 611 17.68 2.29 18.16
N ILE A 612 16.38 2.54 18.27
CA ILE A 612 15.76 3.22 19.40
C ILE A 612 14.70 2.28 19.97
N VAL A 613 14.80 1.98 21.26
CA VAL A 613 13.83 1.20 22.03
C VAL A 613 13.04 2.18 22.89
N ALA A 614 11.71 2.11 22.83
CA ALA A 614 10.80 2.89 23.65
C ALA A 614 9.81 1.96 24.35
N ASP A 615 9.91 1.80 25.67
CA ASP A 615 9.10 0.85 26.45
C ASP A 615 7.78 1.45 26.94
N ARG A 616 7.68 2.78 27.05
CA ARG A 616 6.49 3.48 27.56
C ARG A 616 5.82 4.32 26.48
N PRO A 617 4.48 4.26 26.33
CA PRO A 617 3.51 3.44 27.07
C PRO A 617 3.38 2.00 26.55
N LYS A 618 3.87 1.71 25.34
CA LYS A 618 3.93 0.35 24.77
C LYS A 618 5.31 0.15 24.14
N ARG A 619 5.87 -1.04 24.32
CA ARG A 619 7.18 -1.41 23.77
C ARG A 619 7.20 -1.31 22.25
N ALA A 620 8.11 -0.49 21.74
CA ALA A 620 8.36 -0.28 20.33
C ALA A 620 9.87 -0.21 20.06
N TYR A 621 10.27 -0.74 18.91
CA TYR A 621 11.62 -0.76 18.38
C TYR A 621 11.62 0.01 17.07
N ILE A 622 12.49 0.99 16.94
CA ILE A 622 12.73 1.69 15.69
C ILE A 622 14.13 1.32 15.23
N GLU A 623 14.26 0.71 14.05
CA GLU A 623 15.54 0.45 13.39
C GLU A 623 15.68 1.35 12.18
N VAL A 624 16.70 2.21 12.19
CA VAL A 624 17.00 3.12 11.09
C VAL A 624 18.27 2.67 10.37
N THR A 625 18.16 2.54 9.06
CA THR A 625 19.27 2.31 8.12
C THR A 625 19.28 3.40 7.05
N PRO A 626 20.37 3.56 6.29
CA PRO A 626 20.38 4.52 5.19
C PRO A 626 19.27 4.30 4.15
N ARG A 627 18.70 3.09 4.03
CA ARG A 627 17.72 2.76 2.98
C ARG A 627 16.27 2.69 3.45
N LYS A 628 16.05 2.27 4.70
CA LYS A 628 14.72 2.06 5.28
C LYS A 628 14.68 2.32 6.78
N VAL A 629 13.48 2.61 7.27
CA VAL A 629 13.15 2.66 8.69
C VAL A 629 12.16 1.53 8.99
N ILE A 630 12.41 0.75 10.03
CA ILE A 630 11.49 -0.27 10.52
C ILE A 630 10.96 0.21 11.86
N LEU A 631 9.64 0.30 11.98
CA LEU A 631 8.94 0.55 13.22
C LEU A 631 8.23 -0.75 13.63
N ASP A 632 8.72 -1.39 14.68
CA ASP A 632 8.21 -2.65 15.19
C ASP A 632 7.67 -2.47 16.62
N GLY A 633 6.36 -2.65 16.82
CA GLY A 633 5.73 -2.51 18.13
C GLY A 633 4.77 -3.66 18.36
N ARG A 634 3.46 -3.39 18.36
CA ARG A 634 2.46 -4.46 18.18
C ARG A 634 2.51 -5.05 16.77
N ASP A 635 2.81 -4.17 15.82
CA ASP A 635 2.70 -4.39 14.39
C ASP A 635 3.89 -3.73 13.69
N ARG A 636 4.54 -4.47 12.78
CA ARG A 636 5.74 -4.05 12.05
C ARG A 636 5.40 -3.25 10.79
N ILE A 637 5.97 -2.06 10.66
CA ILE A 637 5.84 -1.18 9.49
C ILE A 637 7.23 -0.85 8.95
N VAL A 638 7.37 -0.82 7.61
CA VAL A 638 8.61 -0.47 6.93
C VAL A 638 8.39 0.79 6.10
N LEU A 639 9.21 1.80 6.32
CA LEU A 639 9.18 3.09 5.61
C LEU A 639 10.42 3.26 4.73
N PRO A 640 10.27 3.80 3.51
CA PRO A 640 11.40 4.14 2.66
C PRO A 640 12.17 5.37 3.17
N CYS A 641 13.50 5.39 3.02
CA CYS A 641 14.32 6.59 3.30
C CYS A 641 14.51 7.52 2.09
N HIS A 642 14.13 7.09 0.88
CA HIS A 642 14.35 7.86 -0.35
C HIS A 642 13.22 8.85 -0.67
N SER A 643 12.05 8.67 -0.04
CA SER A 643 10.87 9.54 -0.12
C SER A 643 10.49 10.04 1.27
N THR A 644 9.63 11.05 1.34
CA THR A 644 9.09 11.54 2.60
C THR A 644 8.00 10.60 3.08
N ALA A 645 8.04 10.21 4.36
CA ALA A 645 7.07 9.31 4.95
C ALA A 645 6.90 9.61 6.44
N ALA A 646 5.70 9.65 6.95
CA ALA A 646 5.43 9.82 8.38
C ALA A 646 4.45 8.77 8.86
N VAL A 647 4.71 8.25 10.07
CA VAL A 647 3.80 7.40 10.81
C VAL A 647 3.58 8.01 12.16
N ASP A 648 2.32 8.24 12.52
CA ASP A 648 1.94 8.81 13.80
C ASP A 648 0.91 7.91 14.51
N SER A 649 1.21 7.57 15.76
CA SER A 649 0.33 6.81 16.67
C SER A 649 -0.17 7.66 17.85
N GLY A 650 0.07 8.97 17.83
CA GLY A 650 -0.22 9.92 18.90
C GLY A 650 0.84 9.92 20.01
N VAL A 651 1.38 8.76 20.39
CA VAL A 651 2.42 8.66 21.44
C VAL A 651 3.82 8.48 20.88
N LEU A 652 3.94 7.82 19.73
CA LEU A 652 5.19 7.67 18.99
C LEU A 652 4.95 8.14 17.56
N SER A 653 5.77 9.08 17.10
CA SER A 653 5.78 9.52 15.72
C SER A 653 7.15 9.38 15.09
N VAL A 654 7.18 8.86 13.86
CA VAL A 654 8.39 8.68 13.07
C VAL A 654 8.16 9.40 11.75
N ALA A 655 8.97 10.42 11.47
CA ALA A 655 8.91 11.22 10.27
C ALA A 655 10.23 11.12 9.50
N VAL A 656 10.17 10.68 8.26
CA VAL A 656 11.27 10.57 7.33
C VAL A 656 11.16 11.71 6.33
N VAL A 657 12.19 12.53 6.23
CA VAL A 657 12.37 13.50 5.14
C VAL A 657 13.30 12.85 4.12
N GLY A 658 12.78 12.63 2.90
CA GLY A 658 13.46 11.84 1.88
C GLY A 658 14.91 12.27 1.64
N LYS A 659 15.84 11.30 1.72
CA LYS A 659 17.30 11.46 1.53
C LYS A 659 17.98 12.45 2.48
N ALA A 660 17.30 12.93 3.53
CA ALA A 660 17.82 13.95 4.42
C ALA A 660 17.93 13.45 5.86
N ASN A 661 16.80 13.18 6.53
CA ASN A 661 16.80 12.79 7.94
C ASN A 661 15.56 12.00 8.35
N VAL A 662 15.65 11.36 9.51
CA VAL A 662 14.58 10.64 10.19
C VAL A 662 14.43 11.26 11.58
N THR A 663 13.25 11.75 11.90
CA THR A 663 12.90 12.29 13.22
C THR A 663 12.01 11.30 13.95
N VAL A 664 12.42 10.89 15.15
CA VAL A 664 11.65 10.01 16.04
C VAL A 664 11.24 10.83 17.25
N THR A 665 9.93 10.95 17.50
CA THR A 665 9.38 11.68 18.65
C THR A 665 8.62 10.74 19.55
N ILE A 666 8.95 10.74 20.85
CA ILE A 666 8.37 9.85 21.87
C ILE A 666 7.71 10.72 22.94
N GLY A 667 6.40 10.53 23.16
CA GLY A 667 5.62 11.24 24.17
C GLY A 667 5.59 12.76 24.02
N GLY A 668 5.90 13.30 22.84
CA GLY A 668 5.99 14.74 22.56
C GLY A 668 7.18 15.48 23.21
N ASN A 669 7.86 14.85 24.18
CA ASN A 669 8.89 15.49 25.00
C ASN A 669 10.31 15.02 24.69
N ILE A 670 10.45 13.89 24.01
CA ILE A 670 11.73 13.34 23.57
C ILE A 670 11.73 13.34 22.05
N SER A 671 12.77 13.88 21.43
CA SER A 671 12.96 13.75 19.98
C SER A 671 14.40 13.46 19.62
N PHE A 672 14.58 12.53 18.70
CA PHE A 672 15.86 12.16 18.09
C PHE A 672 15.83 12.46 16.60
N VAL A 673 16.90 13.03 16.07
CA VAL A 673 17.07 13.30 14.64
C VAL A 673 18.24 12.48 14.14
N ILE A 674 17.98 11.63 13.14
CA ILE A 674 18.97 10.76 12.52
C ILE A 674 19.21 11.27 11.10
N LEU A 675 20.41 11.76 10.81
CA LEU A 675 20.78 12.24 9.48
C LEU A 675 21.21 11.09 8.56
N LEU A 676 20.80 11.17 7.30
CA LEU A 676 21.10 10.18 6.27
C LEU A 676 22.21 10.71 5.35
N HIS A 677 23.39 10.09 5.39
CA HIS A 677 24.49 10.39 4.47
C HIS A 677 24.52 9.35 3.36
N GLN A 678 23.98 9.70 2.19
CA GLN A 678 23.94 8.83 1.01
C GLN A 678 24.82 9.38 -0.12
N TYR A 679 25.67 8.53 -0.70
CA TYR A 679 26.55 8.90 -1.81
C TYR A 679 26.07 8.28 -3.12
N LYS A 680 25.91 9.09 -4.17
CA LYS A 680 25.54 8.59 -5.51
C LYS A 680 26.65 7.71 -6.12
N ASN A 681 27.90 8.18 -6.02
CA ASN A 681 29.10 7.50 -6.53
C ASN A 681 30.16 7.49 -5.41
N PRO A 682 30.07 6.59 -4.42
CA PRO A 682 31.00 6.57 -3.31
C PRO A 682 32.41 6.17 -3.77
N ALA A 683 33.42 6.93 -3.35
CA ALA A 683 34.81 6.48 -3.42
C ALA A 683 35.02 5.24 -2.53
N PRO A 684 36.10 4.43 -2.72
CA PRO A 684 36.32 3.20 -1.95
C PRO A 684 36.33 3.38 -0.41
N TYR A 685 36.65 4.59 0.07
CA TYR A 685 36.69 4.99 1.48
C TYR A 685 35.40 5.68 1.97
N GLN A 686 34.37 5.79 1.13
CA GLN A 686 33.06 6.35 1.50
C GLN A 686 32.06 5.22 1.68
N ARG A 687 31.23 5.33 2.73
CA ARG A 687 30.12 4.43 3.01
C ARG A 687 28.90 5.26 3.36
N ASP A 688 27.73 4.83 2.88
CA ASP A 688 26.48 5.39 3.37
C ASP A 688 26.38 5.16 4.88
N HIS A 689 26.06 6.21 5.63
CA HIS A 689 26.07 6.18 7.07
C HIS A 689 25.04 7.11 7.69
N LEU A 690 24.95 7.03 9.01
CA LEU A 690 23.99 7.75 9.82
C LEU A 690 24.70 8.69 10.80
N GLY A 691 24.11 9.87 11.00
CA GLY A 691 24.43 10.75 12.12
C GLY A 691 23.28 10.71 13.14
N PHE A 692 23.58 10.73 14.43
CA PHE A 692 22.58 10.75 15.51
C PHE A 692 22.60 12.07 16.26
N TYR A 693 21.44 12.69 16.46
CA TYR A 693 21.30 13.99 17.11
C TYR A 693 20.16 13.95 18.13
N ILE A 694 20.36 14.56 19.29
CA ILE A 694 19.30 14.72 20.28
C ILE A 694 18.56 16.03 19.95
N GLY A 695 17.31 15.93 19.50
CA GLY A 695 16.49 17.08 19.15
C GLY A 695 15.88 17.75 20.38
N ASN A 696 15.24 16.96 21.24
CA ASN A 696 14.61 17.40 22.49
C ASN A 696 14.87 16.36 23.57
N SER A 697 15.45 16.79 24.69
CA SER A 697 15.80 15.94 25.83
C SER A 697 14.90 16.16 27.05
N LYS A 698 13.89 17.04 26.99
CA LYS A 698 13.06 17.41 28.16
C LYS A 698 12.35 16.23 28.85
N GLY A 699 12.08 15.15 28.11
CA GLY A 699 11.48 13.95 28.65
C GLY A 699 12.48 12.89 29.16
N LEU A 700 13.79 13.10 29.00
CA LEU A 700 14.83 12.21 29.56
C LEU A 700 15.06 12.56 31.03
N SER A 701 15.36 11.55 31.85
CA SER A 701 15.61 11.73 33.28
C SER A 701 17.01 12.26 33.57
N ASP A 702 17.21 12.80 34.77
CA ASP A 702 18.54 13.23 35.25
C ASP A 702 19.53 12.05 35.35
N ASN A 703 19.05 10.81 35.34
CA ASN A 703 19.87 9.59 35.37
C ASN A 703 20.17 9.04 33.96
N CYS A 704 19.85 9.79 32.91
CA CYS A 704 20.16 9.42 31.53
C CYS A 704 21.66 9.20 31.36
N HIS A 705 22.04 8.03 30.86
CA HIS A 705 23.43 7.63 30.64
C HIS A 705 23.70 7.36 29.15
N GLY A 706 24.89 6.88 28.83
CA GLY A 706 25.36 6.59 27.48
C GLY A 706 26.42 7.59 27.01
N LEU A 707 26.96 7.37 25.81
CA LEU A 707 28.03 8.21 25.27
C LEU A 707 27.61 9.68 25.05
N LEU A 708 26.31 9.93 24.86
CA LEU A 708 25.73 11.26 24.77
C LEU A 708 24.88 11.62 25.99
N GLY A 709 24.10 10.66 26.49
CA GLY A 709 23.13 10.89 27.56
C GLY A 709 23.73 11.38 28.88
N GLN A 710 24.92 10.87 29.25
CA GLN A 710 25.56 11.16 30.54
C GLN A 710 25.84 12.66 30.78
N PHE A 711 25.92 13.47 29.72
CA PHE A 711 26.29 14.88 29.81
C PHE A 711 25.10 15.84 29.82
N LEU A 712 23.88 15.36 29.53
CA LEU A 712 22.70 16.20 29.32
C LEU A 712 22.34 17.07 30.54
N HIS A 713 22.61 16.57 31.76
CA HIS A 713 22.27 17.22 33.03
C HIS A 713 23.53 17.56 33.86
N GLN A 714 24.72 17.60 33.23
CA GLN A 714 25.99 17.90 33.92
C GLN A 714 26.41 19.36 33.74
N GLU A 715 27.14 19.87 34.74
CA GLU A 715 27.86 21.15 34.67
C GLU A 715 29.36 20.91 34.50
N VAL A 716 30.00 21.77 33.71
CA VAL A 716 31.43 21.71 33.42
C VAL A 716 32.06 23.08 33.51
N GLY A 717 33.31 23.12 33.97
CA GLY A 717 34.10 24.35 34.09
C GLY A 717 35.43 24.26 33.36
N LEU A 718 35.93 25.39 32.88
CA LEU A 718 37.30 25.49 32.35
C LEU A 718 38.25 25.98 33.44
N ALA A 719 39.43 25.38 33.52
CA ALA A 719 40.51 25.81 34.38
C ALA A 719 41.83 25.80 33.61
N GLU A 720 42.69 26.77 33.89
CA GLU A 720 44.08 26.77 33.40
C GLU A 720 44.98 26.09 34.43
N LEU A 721 45.78 25.12 33.98
CA LEU A 721 46.82 24.55 34.83
C LEU A 721 47.99 25.55 34.93
N PRO A 722 48.56 25.77 36.13
CA PRO A 722 49.72 26.63 36.30
C PRO A 722 50.90 26.08 35.48
N VAL A 723 51.51 26.97 34.69
CA VAL A 723 52.59 26.68 33.76
C VAL A 723 53.81 26.14 34.51
N GLN A 724 54.20 24.89 34.25
CA GLN A 724 55.57 24.45 34.53
C GLN A 724 56.50 24.97 33.42
N VAL A 725 57.66 25.48 33.83
CA VAL A 725 58.64 26.15 32.97
C VAL A 725 58.95 25.32 31.73
N GLY A 726 58.55 25.83 30.55
CA GLY A 726 58.84 25.22 29.24
C GLY A 726 57.68 24.51 28.53
N ALA A 727 56.47 24.46 29.10
CA ALA A 727 55.30 23.86 28.45
C ALA A 727 54.22 24.91 28.07
N GLU A 728 53.56 24.73 26.92
CA GLU A 728 52.40 25.56 26.51
C GLU A 728 51.28 25.49 27.56
N PRO A 729 50.55 26.59 27.80
CA PRO A 729 49.41 26.58 28.72
C PRO A 729 48.38 25.54 28.26
N SER A 730 48.14 24.54 29.11
CA SER A 730 47.16 23.49 28.83
C SER A 730 45.83 23.82 29.51
N THR A 731 44.82 24.13 28.70
CA THR A 731 43.46 24.31 29.18
C THR A 731 42.88 22.95 29.57
N VAL A 732 42.26 22.88 30.74
CA VAL A 732 41.67 21.67 31.29
C VAL A 732 40.19 21.88 31.52
N LEU A 733 39.38 20.91 31.06
CA LEU A 733 37.97 20.82 31.36
C LEU A 733 37.78 20.03 32.66
N LYS A 734 37.13 20.63 33.66
CA LYS A 734 36.70 19.96 34.88
C LYS A 734 35.29 19.41 34.68
N VAL A 735 35.15 18.09 34.78
CA VAL A 735 33.89 17.35 34.65
C VAL A 735 33.75 16.42 35.86
N LYS A 736 32.79 16.71 36.75
CA LYS A 736 32.73 16.10 38.10
C LYS A 736 34.09 16.29 38.81
N ASP A 737 34.68 15.21 39.35
CA ASP A 737 35.99 15.21 40.02
C ASP A 737 37.18 14.98 39.06
N ARG A 738 36.95 15.01 37.74
CA ARG A 738 37.96 14.68 36.73
C ARG A 738 38.44 15.92 35.99
N SER A 739 39.70 15.87 35.57
CA SER A 739 40.38 16.92 34.80
C SER A 739 40.85 16.36 33.46
N VAL A 740 40.32 16.93 32.36
CA VAL A 740 40.55 16.47 30.98
C VAL A 740 41.28 17.56 30.19
N PRO A 741 42.47 17.29 29.61
CA PRO A 741 43.15 18.25 28.76
C PRO A 741 42.39 18.44 27.45
N VAL A 742 42.10 19.69 27.09
CA VAL A 742 41.32 20.04 25.90
C VAL A 742 42.03 21.07 25.03
N VAL A 743 41.76 21.03 23.72
CA VAL A 743 42.29 21.99 22.75
C VAL A 743 41.16 22.57 21.93
N HIS A 744 41.14 23.88 21.73
CA HIS A 744 40.11 24.51 20.91
C HIS A 744 40.21 24.06 19.45
N LYS A 745 39.09 23.59 18.88
CA LYS A 745 38.99 23.18 17.47
C LYS A 745 37.63 23.56 16.90
N SER A 746 37.60 23.84 15.60
CA SER A 746 36.34 23.96 14.86
C SER A 746 36.01 22.63 14.18
N ARG A 747 34.75 22.20 14.28
CA ARG A 747 34.24 20.96 13.69
C ARG A 747 33.02 21.24 12.83
N LYS A 748 32.98 20.60 11.66
CA LYS A 748 31.81 20.67 10.79
C LYS A 748 30.80 19.58 11.18
N ILE A 749 29.54 19.97 11.38
CA ILE A 749 28.40 19.09 11.67
C ILE A 749 27.34 19.22 10.56
N TYR A 750 26.31 18.37 10.61
CA TYR A 750 25.16 18.42 9.69
C TYR A 750 25.59 18.32 8.21
N SER A 751 26.34 17.28 7.87
CA SER A 751 26.90 17.09 6.51
C SER A 751 27.81 18.22 6.02
N GLY A 752 28.34 19.04 6.93
CA GLY A 752 29.25 20.13 6.58
C GLY A 752 28.63 21.51 6.47
N THR A 753 27.32 21.65 6.70
CA THR A 753 26.62 22.93 6.56
C THR A 753 26.80 23.87 7.75
N GLN A 754 27.15 23.33 8.93
CA GLN A 754 27.37 24.12 10.14
C GLN A 754 28.77 23.85 10.68
N SER A 755 29.44 24.90 11.18
CA SER A 755 30.69 24.78 11.93
C SER A 755 30.42 25.08 13.40
N VAL A 756 30.91 24.23 14.27
CA VAL A 756 30.81 24.35 15.72
C VAL A 756 32.21 24.43 16.29
N ASP A 757 32.48 25.50 17.01
CA ASP A 757 33.70 25.64 17.80
C ASP A 757 33.52 24.90 19.12
N CYS A 758 34.48 24.05 19.44
CA CYS A 758 34.41 23.17 20.60
C CYS A 758 35.78 22.87 21.20
N TRP A 759 35.76 22.52 22.49
CA TRP A 759 36.91 22.02 23.22
C TRP A 759 37.11 20.54 22.89
N PHE A 760 38.17 20.22 22.16
CA PHE A 760 38.46 18.85 21.71
C PHE A 760 39.23 18.06 22.77
N ALA A 761 38.61 17.00 23.31
CA ALA A 761 39.26 16.03 24.19
C ALA A 761 39.99 14.97 23.37
N ARG A 762 41.28 14.76 23.66
CA ARG A 762 42.14 13.75 22.98
C ARG A 762 41.97 12.36 23.62
N ASN A 763 42.64 11.36 23.06
CA ASN A 763 42.77 10.01 23.62
C ASN A 763 41.44 9.28 23.89
N ASN A 764 40.59 9.18 22.86
CA ASN A 764 39.38 8.35 22.93
C ASN A 764 38.41 8.73 24.07
N ALA A 765 38.33 10.03 24.39
CA ALA A 765 37.55 10.56 25.51
C ALA A 765 37.94 10.03 26.89
N ALA A 766 39.17 9.52 27.05
CA ALA A 766 39.68 9.08 28.35
C ALA A 766 39.54 10.18 29.40
N LYS A 767 39.01 9.82 30.58
CA LYS A 767 38.68 10.72 31.70
C LYS A 767 37.53 11.72 31.45
N LEU A 768 37.00 11.81 30.22
CA LEU A 768 35.80 12.60 29.91
C LEU A 768 34.53 11.78 30.14
N ILE A 769 34.49 10.56 29.65
CA ILE A 769 33.37 9.62 29.85
C ILE A 769 33.50 8.87 31.20
N ASP A 770 32.37 8.43 31.74
CA ASP A 770 32.27 7.54 32.89
C ASP A 770 32.79 6.12 32.54
N GLY A 771 34.11 5.92 32.54
CA GLY A 771 34.77 4.63 32.29
C GLY A 771 35.73 4.66 31.10
N GLN A 772 35.83 3.52 30.40
CA GLN A 772 36.47 3.39 29.08
C GLN A 772 35.40 3.16 28.00
N TYR A 773 35.79 3.21 26.72
CA TYR A 773 34.80 3.06 25.64
C TYR A 773 34.19 1.65 25.60
N GLU A 774 34.95 0.64 26.05
CA GLU A 774 34.52 -0.76 26.12
C GLU A 774 33.32 -0.96 27.06
N ASP A 775 33.17 -0.11 28.07
CA ASP A 775 32.06 -0.16 29.03
C ASP A 775 30.71 0.25 28.39
N TYR A 776 30.74 0.87 27.21
CA TYR A 776 29.56 1.28 26.44
C TYR A 776 29.25 0.32 25.28
N LEU A 777 29.96 -0.81 25.20
CA LEU A 777 29.68 -1.86 24.21
C LEU A 777 28.47 -2.69 24.65
N MET A 778 27.51 -2.81 23.73
CA MET A 778 26.32 -3.64 23.93
C MET A 778 26.48 -4.99 23.24
N SER A 779 25.89 -6.02 23.84
CA SER A 779 25.88 -7.37 23.26
C SER A 779 25.02 -7.45 21.99
N HIS A 780 23.96 -6.63 21.92
CA HIS A 780 23.00 -6.61 20.84
C HIS A 780 22.40 -5.21 20.61
N MET A 781 21.88 -4.94 19.41
CA MET A 781 21.29 -3.64 19.04
C MET A 781 20.04 -3.25 19.86
N PHE A 782 19.28 -4.24 20.34
CA PHE A 782 18.07 -4.02 21.15
C PHE A 782 18.31 -4.22 22.64
N ASP A 783 19.56 -4.38 23.06
CA ASP A 783 19.92 -4.52 24.46
C ASP A 783 19.67 -3.18 25.19
N THR A 784 19.07 -3.26 26.37
CA THR A 784 18.69 -2.11 27.20
C THR A 784 19.62 -1.91 28.39
N GLY A 785 20.56 -2.84 28.62
CA GLY A 785 21.55 -2.75 29.71
C GLY A 785 21.01 -3.17 31.09
N ASP A 786 19.70 -3.36 31.24
CA ASP A 786 19.03 -3.84 32.47
C ASP A 786 18.78 -5.36 32.40
N TRP A 787 19.83 -6.17 32.22
CA TRP A 787 19.74 -7.60 32.51
C TRP A 787 20.31 -7.85 33.92
N PRO A 788 19.49 -8.33 34.88
CA PRO A 788 20.03 -8.84 36.12
C PRO A 788 21.01 -9.96 35.77
N GLN A 789 22.20 -9.92 36.37
CA GLN A 789 23.11 -11.05 36.31
C GLN A 789 22.37 -12.34 36.69
N GLY A 790 22.30 -13.28 35.74
CA GLY A 790 21.83 -14.64 35.96
C GLY A 790 20.47 -14.95 35.33
N THR A 791 20.48 -15.45 34.08
CA THR A 791 20.35 -16.89 33.77
C THR A 791 20.20 -17.05 32.25
N ASN A 792 21.32 -17.19 31.53
CA ASN A 792 21.33 -17.91 30.25
C ASN A 792 21.97 -19.28 30.49
N ARG A 793 21.16 -20.19 31.04
CA ARG A 793 21.27 -21.63 30.83
C ARG A 793 19.85 -22.15 30.60
N MET A 794 19.42 -22.16 29.35
CA MET A 794 18.89 -23.33 28.64
C MET A 794 18.77 -23.02 27.15
#